data_AF-A0A7X4HHL6-F1
#
_entry.id   AF-A0A7X4HHL6-F1
#
_cell.length_a   1.000
_cell.length_b   1.000
_cell.length_c   1.000
_cell.angle_alpha   90.00
_cell.angle_beta   90.00
_cell.angle_gamma   90.00
#
_symmetry.space_group_name_H-M   'P 1'
#
loop_
_entity.id
_entity.type
_entity.pdbx_description
1 polymer ?
#
loop_
_entity_poly.entity_id
_entity_poly.type
_entity_poly.pdbx_seq_one_letter_code
_entity_poly.pdbx_strand_id
1 'polypeptide(L)'
;MAQSSSNPFTIQVQAPAAGFASFTLSSAVGGASLPFTLGQAFRQGQVPAGKLVGSSLPGLQVTPKNTWPDGSLKFAILSGRATLAANTAKTYTLTAAGTASTAAALGTAALRTTGITAAVSAGSYGTASWSGADWDAPFSAWVAGPEMSSWIYRKPIGSDAHLVAWLEVRLYAGGAVEVLPWVENGYLKVAGPTSKSATYGFTLGGTQRFSAAIDLPHHCRTVLLQGTAFSHWLGSDPRVAPSHDKTYLQATRLVPNYRAAVPANASAWNGLASSYSPLQQSNYAEAMGQTGYHPGIGLLPEWDVLYLASNDARALPGVLVNAYSAGRYPIHYRDENSNRPLRFSSHPNLVLGNNSGISGTGSSSTGNYTPTAGGTGAPVWDSPHHPSVGYTAYLLTGRYYFMEQVQFSATLHYLKNTDNYRLYAGGVFQSAAGSNTVRGAAWSLRTLAQALCATPDGDTLLRNELAASLAANVDWYHSIYIAKVNNTQGWVSPYSNYADGSGKYMEAAWQQDFFTAALGYAIDLAPALPSASLTRLSALFAWKARSIIGRLGGTGDNEYLYCDAAVYTVAVAPANKADFYDGTGPWYASWGDVYAATAGVRNPGVGGPLRGAYFPDPTSYWGNLQPAIAYAVQHGVPGAQAAYARMTGASNWNQIVSGWNSQPVWGVAPRAD
;
A
#
# COMPACT_ATOMS: atom_id res chain seq x y z
N MET A 1 -3.64 27.89 50.74
CA MET A 1 -4.12 27.92 49.35
C MET A 1 -2.98 28.39 48.46
N ALA A 2 -2.30 27.47 47.79
CA ALA A 2 -1.22 27.78 46.85
C ALA A 2 -1.72 27.46 45.44
N GLN A 3 -1.95 28.50 44.62
CA GLN A 3 -2.28 28.35 43.20
C GLN A 3 -1.01 27.91 42.46
N SER A 4 -1.02 26.71 41.88
CA SER A 4 -0.05 26.35 40.85
C SER A 4 -0.51 26.96 39.53
N SER A 5 0.16 28.01 39.05
CA SER A 5 0.02 28.45 37.68
C SER A 5 0.80 27.51 36.77
N SER A 6 0.08 26.66 36.02
CA SER A 6 0.64 25.95 34.87
C SER A 6 1.09 26.98 33.83
N ASN A 7 2.33 26.86 33.33
CA ASN A 7 2.81 27.66 32.21
C ASN A 7 1.86 27.51 31.01
N PRO A 8 1.49 28.60 30.32
CA PRO A 8 0.70 28.51 29.10
C PRO A 8 1.51 27.77 28.03
N PHE A 9 0.97 26.68 27.50
CA PHE A 9 1.49 26.08 26.28
C PHE A 9 1.25 27.04 25.12
N THR A 10 2.32 27.60 24.57
CA THR A 10 2.25 28.39 23.35
C THR A 10 2.07 27.45 22.16
N ILE A 11 0.85 27.40 21.60
CA ILE A 11 0.65 26.82 20.27
C ILE A 11 1.29 27.81 19.28
N GLN A 12 2.51 27.53 18.85
CA GLN A 12 3.11 28.20 17.69
C GLN A 12 2.39 27.67 16.44
N VAL A 13 1.35 28.37 16.00
CA VAL A 13 0.82 28.19 14.65
C VAL A 13 1.86 28.79 13.71
N GLN A 14 2.83 27.98 13.30
CA GLN A 14 3.80 28.39 12.31
C GLN A 14 3.03 28.68 11.02
N ALA A 15 3.08 29.93 10.55
CA ALA A 15 2.53 30.27 9.24
C ALA A 15 3.16 29.32 8.21
N PRO A 16 2.37 28.74 7.29
CA PRO A 16 2.92 27.90 6.24
C PRO A 16 4.10 28.62 5.56
N ALA A 17 5.26 27.97 5.46
CA ALA A 17 6.38 28.51 4.72
C ALA A 17 5.90 28.92 3.31
N ALA A 18 6.44 30.02 2.77
CA ALA A 18 6.01 30.56 1.47
C ALA A 18 6.05 29.51 0.35
N GLY A 19 6.97 28.56 0.43
CA GLY A 19 6.90 27.26 -0.24
C GLY A 19 7.02 26.12 0.77
N PHE A 20 6.26 25.03 0.59
CA PHE A 20 6.19 23.93 1.57
C PHE A 20 6.62 22.56 1.04
N ALA A 21 6.65 22.38 -0.28
CA ALA A 21 7.06 21.15 -0.94
C ALA A 21 7.67 21.49 -2.30
N SER A 22 8.37 20.52 -2.89
CA SER A 22 8.86 20.66 -4.26
C SER A 22 8.75 19.34 -5.03
N PHE A 23 8.75 19.48 -6.35
CA PHE A 23 8.96 18.37 -7.27
C PHE A 23 9.99 18.80 -8.32
N THR A 24 10.73 17.82 -8.83
CA THR A 24 11.75 18.00 -9.85
C THR A 24 11.31 17.29 -11.11
N LEU A 25 11.47 17.93 -12.26
CA LEU A 25 11.25 17.33 -13.56
C LEU A 25 12.59 17.23 -14.30
N SER A 26 12.82 16.10 -14.97
CA SER A 26 13.92 15.92 -15.91
C SER A 26 13.38 15.31 -17.20
N SER A 27 13.89 15.72 -18.35
CA SER A 27 13.59 15.07 -19.64
C SER A 27 14.86 14.57 -20.28
N ALA A 28 14.87 13.32 -20.75
CA ALA A 28 16.02 12.76 -21.45
C ALA A 28 16.28 13.43 -22.82
N VAL A 29 15.26 14.07 -23.40
CA VAL A 29 15.32 14.68 -24.74
C VAL A 29 15.30 16.22 -24.69
N GLY A 30 14.75 16.81 -23.63
CA GLY A 30 14.57 18.25 -23.52
C GLY A 30 13.54 18.80 -24.51
N GLY A 31 13.23 20.09 -24.39
CA GLY A 31 12.27 20.77 -25.25
C GLY A 31 11.47 21.87 -24.54
N ALA A 32 10.66 22.58 -25.30
CA ALA A 32 9.75 23.61 -24.80
C ALA A 32 8.36 23.02 -24.51
N SER A 33 7.71 23.48 -23.44
CA SER A 33 6.33 23.14 -23.10
C SER A 33 6.04 21.62 -23.04
N LEU A 34 7.00 20.83 -22.56
CA LEU A 34 6.86 19.38 -22.44
C LEU A 34 5.78 19.02 -21.42
N PRO A 35 4.77 18.20 -21.77
CA PRO A 35 3.70 17.82 -20.86
C PRO A 35 4.21 16.88 -19.77
N PHE A 36 3.64 16.99 -18.58
CA PHE A 36 3.88 16.07 -17.49
C PHE A 36 2.64 15.91 -16.60
N THR A 37 2.59 14.77 -15.90
CA THR A 37 1.62 14.50 -14.85
C THR A 37 2.29 13.71 -13.74
N LEU A 38 1.99 14.05 -12.49
CA LEU A 38 2.45 13.32 -11.29
C LEU A 38 1.38 13.35 -10.20
N GLY A 39 1.41 12.38 -9.30
CA GLY A 39 0.61 12.43 -8.06
C GLY A 39 1.34 13.28 -7.02
N GLN A 40 0.64 13.98 -6.14
CA GLN A 40 1.26 14.76 -5.08
C GLN A 40 0.50 14.56 -3.77
N ALA A 41 1.23 14.06 -2.76
CA ALA A 41 0.78 14.00 -1.38
C ALA A 41 1.00 15.34 -0.68
N PHE A 42 0.13 15.66 0.28
CA PHE A 42 0.17 16.89 1.08
C PHE A 42 0.05 16.55 2.56
N ARG A 43 0.84 17.21 3.41
CA ARG A 43 0.70 17.07 4.87
C ARG A 43 -0.66 17.60 5.32
N GLN A 44 -1.23 16.99 6.36
CA GLN A 44 -2.44 17.49 6.99
C GLN A 44 -2.26 18.95 7.44
N GLY A 45 -3.27 19.78 7.21
CA GLY A 45 -3.26 21.22 7.48
C GLY A 45 -2.45 22.07 6.50
N GLN A 46 -1.64 21.48 5.61
CA GLN A 46 -0.71 22.25 4.76
C GLN A 46 -1.40 23.16 3.75
N VAL A 47 -2.44 22.63 3.10
CA VAL A 47 -3.31 23.36 2.18
C VAL A 47 -4.71 23.31 2.78
N PRO A 48 -5.06 24.28 3.64
CA PRO A 48 -6.32 24.27 4.37
C PRO A 48 -7.54 24.20 3.45
N ALA A 49 -8.68 23.78 3.99
CA ALA A 49 -9.95 23.76 3.26
C ALA A 49 -10.23 25.13 2.61
N GLY A 50 -10.62 25.12 1.34
CA GLY A 50 -10.88 26.32 0.55
C GLY A 50 -9.64 27.09 0.06
N LYS A 51 -8.42 26.64 0.39
CA LYS A 51 -7.17 27.15 -0.21
C LYS A 51 -6.78 26.34 -1.44
N LEU A 52 -5.99 26.96 -2.30
CA LEU A 52 -5.51 26.38 -3.55
C LEU A 52 -4.00 26.28 -3.54
N VAL A 53 -3.49 25.27 -4.25
CA VAL A 53 -2.06 25.06 -4.43
C VAL A 53 -1.54 25.99 -5.52
N GLY A 54 -0.54 26.80 -5.19
CA GLY A 54 0.26 27.56 -6.14
C GLY A 54 1.57 26.85 -6.46
N SER A 55 2.30 27.33 -7.47
CA SER A 55 3.58 26.77 -7.87
C SER A 55 4.49 27.83 -8.50
N SER A 56 5.81 27.63 -8.40
CA SER A 56 6.78 28.37 -9.20
C SER A 56 6.74 27.99 -10.69
N LEU A 57 6.01 26.93 -11.06
CA LEU A 57 5.60 26.66 -12.44
C LEU A 57 4.28 27.37 -12.74
N PRO A 58 4.25 28.36 -13.64
CA PRO A 58 3.00 29.01 -14.05
C PRO A 58 2.05 28.02 -14.72
N GLY A 59 0.75 28.17 -14.46
CA GLY A 59 -0.29 27.36 -15.11
C GLY A 59 -0.37 25.91 -14.61
N LEU A 60 0.26 25.56 -13.48
CA LEU A 60 0.12 24.23 -12.91
C LEU A 60 -1.35 23.92 -12.59
N GLN A 61 -1.90 22.88 -13.23
CA GLN A 61 -3.19 22.32 -12.88
C GLN A 61 -3.05 21.42 -11.66
N VAL A 62 -3.94 21.61 -10.68
CA VAL A 62 -4.05 20.77 -9.49
C VAL A 62 -5.45 20.17 -9.47
N THR A 63 -5.56 18.85 -9.52
CA THR A 63 -6.83 18.12 -9.46
C THR A 63 -6.90 17.35 -8.14
N PRO A 64 -7.58 17.88 -7.10
CA PRO A 64 -7.79 17.19 -5.84
C PRO A 64 -8.45 15.82 -6.02
N LYS A 65 -8.00 14.84 -5.24
CA LYS A 65 -8.56 13.49 -5.19
C LYS A 65 -9.01 13.10 -3.80
N ASN A 66 -8.27 13.53 -2.78
CA ASN A 66 -8.56 13.22 -1.40
C ASN A 66 -8.27 14.40 -0.48
N THR A 67 -9.05 14.49 0.59
CA THR A 67 -8.89 15.42 1.71
C THR A 67 -8.56 14.67 3.00
N TRP A 68 -7.90 15.37 3.92
CA TRP A 68 -7.72 14.95 5.30
C TRP A 68 -9.01 15.19 6.10
N PRO A 69 -9.17 14.58 7.29
CA PRO A 69 -10.35 14.81 8.13
C PRO A 69 -10.61 16.27 8.51
N ASP A 70 -9.59 17.13 8.53
CA ASP A 70 -9.72 18.57 8.76
C ASP A 70 -10.13 19.38 7.50
N GLY A 71 -10.40 18.68 6.38
CA GLY A 71 -10.75 19.26 5.09
C GLY A 71 -9.55 19.79 4.28
N SER A 72 -8.33 19.73 4.81
CA SER A 72 -7.13 20.10 4.05
C SER A 72 -6.86 19.10 2.91
N LEU A 73 -6.19 19.55 1.86
CA LEU A 73 -5.84 18.68 0.73
C LEU A 73 -4.89 17.56 1.20
N LYS A 74 -5.18 16.31 0.82
CA LYS A 74 -4.36 15.13 1.14
C LYS A 74 -3.61 14.60 -0.06
N PHE A 75 -4.29 14.49 -1.20
CA PHE A 75 -3.70 14.01 -2.44
C PHE A 75 -4.34 14.71 -3.64
N ALA A 76 -3.51 15.08 -4.62
CA ALA A 76 -3.95 15.62 -5.90
C ALA A 76 -3.09 15.10 -7.04
N ILE A 77 -3.64 15.17 -8.26
CA ILE A 77 -2.89 14.96 -9.49
C ILE A 77 -2.45 16.33 -9.99
N LEU A 78 -1.14 16.51 -10.19
CA LEU A 78 -0.56 17.72 -10.73
C LEU A 78 -0.27 17.52 -12.21
N SER A 79 -0.59 18.51 -13.05
CA SER A 79 -0.31 18.46 -14.49
C SER A 79 0.03 19.83 -15.03
N GLY A 80 0.83 19.85 -16.08
CA GLY A 80 1.23 21.10 -16.73
C GLY A 80 2.24 20.85 -17.83
N ARG A 81 2.88 21.93 -18.26
CA ARG A 81 3.91 21.93 -19.30
C ARG A 81 5.14 22.67 -18.83
N ALA A 82 6.32 22.13 -19.12
CA ALA A 82 7.59 22.69 -18.67
C ALA A 82 8.62 22.74 -19.81
N THR A 83 9.37 23.85 -19.89
CA THR A 83 10.58 23.92 -20.72
C THR A 83 11.75 23.34 -19.94
N LEU A 84 12.37 22.30 -20.49
CA LEU A 84 13.43 21.52 -19.86
C LEU A 84 14.61 21.37 -20.83
N ALA A 85 15.83 21.48 -20.31
CA ALA A 85 17.02 21.06 -21.04
C ALA A 85 17.19 19.53 -20.92
N ALA A 86 17.75 18.90 -21.96
CA ALA A 86 17.97 17.46 -21.97
C ALA A 86 18.88 17.04 -20.81
N ASN A 87 18.47 16.02 -20.06
CA ASN A 87 19.17 15.45 -18.91
C ASN A 87 19.46 16.44 -17.76
N THR A 88 18.80 17.59 -17.74
CA THR A 88 18.94 18.58 -16.67
C THR A 88 17.66 18.64 -15.84
N ALA A 89 17.81 18.34 -14.56
CA ALA A 89 16.74 18.43 -13.58
C ALA A 89 16.35 19.89 -13.30
N LYS A 90 15.05 20.17 -13.22
CA LYS A 90 14.50 21.47 -12.83
C LYS A 90 13.47 21.32 -11.73
N THR A 91 13.68 22.03 -10.62
CA THR A 91 12.83 21.96 -9.42
C THR A 91 11.79 23.07 -9.41
N TYR A 92 10.57 22.72 -9.02
CA TYR A 92 9.44 23.62 -8.86
C TYR A 92 8.91 23.52 -7.43
N THR A 93 8.61 24.67 -6.83
CA THR A 93 8.17 24.79 -5.44
C THR A 93 6.67 24.99 -5.39
N LEU A 94 5.99 24.26 -4.51
CA LEU A 94 4.55 24.37 -4.23
C LEU A 94 4.29 25.33 -3.08
N THR A 95 3.21 26.11 -3.19
CA THR A 95 2.78 27.10 -2.20
C THR A 95 1.30 26.92 -1.86
N ALA A 96 0.84 27.45 -0.72
CA ALA A 96 -0.59 27.43 -0.33
C ALA A 96 -1.33 28.70 -0.79
N ALA A 97 -0.79 29.39 -1.79
CA ALA A 97 -1.28 30.67 -2.32
C ALA A 97 -1.59 30.56 -3.82
N GLY A 98 -2.26 29.49 -4.22
CA GLY A 98 -2.72 29.29 -5.59
C GLY A 98 -3.93 30.16 -5.94
N THR A 99 -4.19 30.29 -7.24
CA THR A 99 -5.37 30.96 -7.79
C THR A 99 -6.22 29.96 -8.57
N ALA A 100 -7.53 30.14 -8.55
CA ALA A 100 -8.43 29.30 -9.34
C ALA A 100 -8.23 29.60 -10.83
N SER A 101 -8.08 28.55 -11.64
CA SER A 101 -8.14 28.70 -13.09
C SER A 101 -9.60 28.79 -13.52
N THR A 102 -9.91 29.74 -14.41
CA THR A 102 -11.21 29.86 -15.08
C THR A 102 -11.22 29.20 -16.46
N ALA A 103 -10.09 28.63 -16.90
CA ALA A 103 -9.98 27.98 -18.19
C ALA A 103 -10.79 26.67 -18.20
N ALA A 104 -11.50 26.43 -19.31
CA ALA A 104 -12.32 25.25 -19.48
C ALA A 104 -11.46 23.98 -19.56
N ALA A 105 -11.98 22.88 -19.01
CA ALA A 105 -11.33 21.58 -19.13
C ALA A 105 -11.29 21.11 -20.59
N LEU A 106 -10.22 20.38 -20.95
CA LEU A 106 -10.12 19.74 -22.26
C LEU A 106 -11.20 18.66 -22.38
N GLY A 107 -12.05 18.75 -23.39
CA GLY A 107 -13.15 17.80 -23.63
C GLY A 107 -12.78 16.67 -24.58
N THR A 108 -13.65 15.65 -24.67
CA THR A 108 -13.53 14.54 -25.63
C THR A 108 -13.55 15.01 -27.09
N ALA A 109 -14.18 16.15 -27.37
CA ALA A 109 -14.12 16.80 -28.68
C ALA A 109 -12.68 17.17 -29.07
N ALA A 110 -11.92 17.77 -28.14
CA ALA A 110 -10.51 18.09 -28.36
C ALA A 110 -9.63 16.83 -28.47
N LEU A 111 -10.04 15.72 -27.83
CA LEU A 111 -9.36 14.44 -28.03
C LEU A 111 -9.58 13.93 -29.47
N ARG A 112 -10.81 14.00 -29.99
CA ARG A 112 -11.12 13.57 -31.36
C ARG A 112 -10.37 14.37 -32.43
N THR A 113 -10.19 15.68 -32.24
CA THR A 113 -9.47 16.51 -33.22
C THR A 113 -8.00 16.12 -33.38
N THR A 114 -7.42 15.36 -32.44
CA THR A 114 -6.06 14.80 -32.60
C THR A 114 -5.98 13.70 -33.65
N GLY A 115 -7.12 13.18 -34.12
CA GLY A 115 -7.17 12.04 -35.04
C GLY A 115 -6.76 10.71 -34.39
N ILE A 116 -6.72 10.65 -33.06
CA ILE A 116 -6.33 9.43 -32.33
C ILE A 116 -7.19 8.24 -32.73
N THR A 117 -6.50 7.15 -33.05
CA THR A 117 -7.05 5.80 -33.20
C THR A 117 -6.25 4.86 -32.33
N ALA A 118 -6.90 3.88 -31.73
CA ALA A 118 -6.23 2.86 -30.94
C ALA A 118 -6.87 1.50 -31.17
N ALA A 119 -6.09 0.43 -31.16
CA ALA A 119 -6.64 -0.92 -31.16
C ALA A 119 -5.80 -1.86 -30.30
N VAL A 120 -6.49 -2.75 -29.59
CA VAL A 120 -5.90 -3.88 -28.87
C VAL A 120 -6.36 -5.16 -29.55
N SER A 121 -5.42 -5.91 -30.11
CA SER A 121 -5.68 -7.23 -30.71
C SER A 121 -5.24 -8.36 -29.79
N ALA A 122 -5.92 -9.50 -29.87
CA ALA A 122 -5.60 -10.71 -29.12
C ALA A 122 -5.76 -11.96 -30.00
N GLY A 123 -5.02 -12.03 -31.11
CA GLY A 123 -5.06 -13.16 -32.04
C GLY A 123 -6.49 -13.56 -32.46
N SER A 124 -6.82 -14.85 -32.29
CA SER A 124 -8.13 -15.41 -32.63
C SER A 124 -9.28 -14.95 -31.73
N TYR A 125 -8.99 -14.35 -30.57
CA TYR A 125 -10.04 -13.76 -29.71
C TYR A 125 -10.60 -12.46 -30.29
N GLY A 126 -9.91 -11.84 -31.26
CA GLY A 126 -10.39 -10.64 -31.95
C GLY A 126 -9.68 -9.35 -31.53
N THR A 127 -10.33 -8.22 -31.78
CA THR A 127 -9.76 -6.88 -31.61
C THR A 127 -10.79 -5.93 -31.01
N ALA A 128 -10.36 -5.09 -30.06
CA ALA A 128 -11.07 -3.92 -29.58
C ALA A 128 -10.47 -2.66 -30.20
N SER A 129 -11.27 -1.83 -30.88
CA SER A 129 -10.80 -0.61 -31.56
C SER A 129 -11.55 0.62 -31.08
N TRP A 130 -10.86 1.76 -31.02
CA TRP A 130 -11.41 3.07 -30.71
C TRP A 130 -11.08 4.05 -31.84
N SER A 131 -12.11 4.68 -32.38
CA SER A 131 -12.01 5.73 -33.39
C SER A 131 -13.24 6.64 -33.38
N GLY A 132 -13.10 7.86 -33.90
CA GLY A 132 -14.25 8.77 -34.07
C GLY A 132 -15.07 8.96 -32.80
N ALA A 133 -16.37 8.65 -32.87
CA ALA A 133 -17.32 8.83 -31.77
C ALA A 133 -17.09 7.87 -30.57
N ASP A 134 -16.26 6.84 -30.70
CA ASP A 134 -15.92 5.96 -29.56
C ASP A 134 -15.31 6.74 -28.39
N TRP A 135 -14.63 7.85 -28.68
CA TRP A 135 -14.00 8.72 -27.70
C TRP A 135 -15.00 9.57 -26.90
N ASP A 136 -16.29 9.58 -27.25
CA ASP A 136 -17.35 10.31 -26.52
C ASP A 136 -17.97 9.52 -25.38
N ALA A 137 -17.67 8.23 -25.27
CA ALA A 137 -18.23 7.34 -24.26
C ALA A 137 -17.13 6.72 -23.36
N PRO A 138 -16.36 7.54 -22.61
CA PRO A 138 -15.45 6.99 -21.63
C PRO A 138 -16.22 6.26 -20.52
N PHE A 139 -15.65 5.18 -20.02
CA PHE A 139 -16.15 4.50 -18.82
C PHE A 139 -16.06 5.42 -17.60
N SER A 140 -15.01 6.23 -17.52
CA SER A 140 -14.84 7.21 -16.45
C SER A 140 -14.03 8.41 -16.91
N ALA A 141 -14.44 9.62 -16.52
CA ALA A 141 -13.58 10.80 -16.57
C ALA A 141 -12.71 10.83 -15.31
N TRP A 142 -11.43 10.50 -15.46
CA TRP A 142 -10.50 10.40 -14.33
C TRP A 142 -9.97 11.75 -13.89
N VAL A 143 -9.57 12.61 -14.83
CA VAL A 143 -9.11 13.98 -14.56
C VAL A 143 -9.80 14.91 -15.53
N ALA A 144 -10.28 16.04 -15.05
CA ALA A 144 -10.79 17.12 -15.88
C ALA A 144 -10.04 18.40 -15.53
N GLY A 145 -9.45 19.03 -16.55
CA GLY A 145 -8.80 20.32 -16.39
C GLY A 145 -8.19 20.86 -17.69
N PRO A 146 -7.79 22.14 -17.66
CA PRO A 146 -7.37 22.88 -18.85
C PRO A 146 -5.98 22.50 -19.38
N GLU A 147 -5.08 22.00 -18.53
CA GLU A 147 -3.75 21.55 -18.94
C GLU A 147 -3.71 20.07 -19.27
N MET A 148 -4.50 19.25 -18.58
CA MET A 148 -4.65 17.82 -18.86
C MET A 148 -6.02 17.32 -18.45
N SER A 149 -6.65 16.56 -19.33
CA SER A 149 -7.82 15.73 -19.00
C SER A 149 -7.53 14.27 -19.32
N SER A 150 -8.08 13.37 -18.51
CA SER A 150 -7.85 11.94 -18.57
C SER A 150 -9.15 11.16 -18.51
N TRP A 151 -9.26 10.14 -19.35
CA TRP A 151 -10.41 9.27 -19.43
C TRP A 151 -10.00 7.81 -19.44
N ILE A 152 -10.85 6.97 -18.84
CA ILE A 152 -10.74 5.52 -18.84
C ILE A 152 -11.71 4.98 -19.88
N TYR A 153 -11.22 4.15 -20.79
CA TYR A 153 -12.03 3.47 -21.79
C TYR A 153 -11.90 1.95 -21.60
N ARG A 154 -12.96 1.23 -21.98
CA ARG A 154 -12.94 -0.23 -22.04
C ARG A 154 -13.79 -0.73 -23.19
N LYS A 155 -13.39 -1.86 -23.78
CA LYS A 155 -14.20 -2.61 -24.76
C LYS A 155 -13.89 -4.12 -24.61
N PRO A 156 -14.90 -4.99 -24.73
CA PRO A 156 -14.65 -6.43 -24.83
C PRO A 156 -13.80 -6.72 -26.08
N ILE A 157 -12.96 -7.76 -26.01
CA ILE A 157 -12.17 -8.22 -27.17
C ILE A 157 -12.92 -9.39 -27.82
N GLY A 158 -13.48 -9.11 -29.00
CA GLY A 158 -14.31 -10.07 -29.74
C GLY A 158 -15.49 -10.58 -28.91
N SER A 159 -15.74 -11.89 -28.97
CA SER A 159 -16.85 -12.55 -28.29
C SER A 159 -16.45 -13.31 -27.03
N ASP A 160 -15.20 -13.18 -26.57
CA ASP A 160 -14.75 -13.82 -25.34
C ASP A 160 -15.45 -13.18 -24.12
N ALA A 161 -15.97 -14.01 -23.22
CA ALA A 161 -16.76 -13.53 -22.07
C ALA A 161 -15.93 -12.82 -21.00
N HIS A 162 -14.60 -12.99 -20.99
CA HIS A 162 -13.72 -12.51 -19.93
C HIS A 162 -12.71 -11.46 -20.40
N LEU A 163 -12.37 -11.45 -21.69
CA LEU A 163 -11.29 -10.63 -22.21
C LEU A 163 -11.74 -9.19 -22.51
N VAL A 164 -11.15 -8.23 -21.82
CA VAL A 164 -11.46 -6.80 -21.96
C VAL A 164 -10.18 -6.01 -22.19
N ALA A 165 -10.18 -5.17 -23.21
CA ALA A 165 -9.16 -4.16 -23.43
C ALA A 165 -9.54 -2.86 -22.71
N TRP A 166 -8.56 -2.24 -22.08
CA TRP A 166 -8.71 -0.99 -21.34
C TRP A 166 -7.63 0.02 -21.73
N LEU A 167 -7.99 1.31 -21.69
CA LEU A 167 -7.08 2.42 -21.94
C LEU A 167 -7.26 3.50 -20.86
N GLU A 168 -6.17 4.03 -20.30
CA GLU A 168 -6.15 5.39 -19.74
C GLU A 168 -5.59 6.31 -20.83
N VAL A 169 -6.38 7.29 -21.26
CA VAL A 169 -5.99 8.27 -22.29
C VAL A 169 -5.92 9.64 -21.64
N ARG A 170 -4.76 10.29 -21.74
CA ARG A 170 -4.51 11.65 -21.24
C ARG A 170 -4.27 12.57 -22.42
N LEU A 171 -5.13 13.59 -22.54
CA LEU A 171 -4.95 14.69 -23.48
C LEU A 171 -4.34 15.87 -22.74
N TYR A 172 -3.25 16.40 -23.25
CA TYR A 172 -2.59 17.59 -22.74
C TYR A 172 -2.92 18.81 -23.60
N ALA A 173 -2.88 19.99 -22.97
CA ALA A 173 -2.92 21.25 -23.69
C ALA A 173 -1.81 21.29 -24.76
N GLY A 174 -2.15 21.69 -25.97
CA GLY A 174 -1.25 21.59 -27.14
C GLY A 174 -1.39 20.30 -27.95
N GLY A 175 -2.26 19.37 -27.56
CA GLY A 175 -2.68 18.23 -28.39
C GLY A 175 -1.84 16.97 -28.24
N ALA A 176 -0.86 16.94 -27.32
CA ALA A 176 -0.13 15.72 -27.02
C ALA A 176 -1.05 14.71 -26.31
N VAL A 177 -0.96 13.44 -26.69
CA VAL A 177 -1.78 12.36 -26.12
C VAL A 177 -0.89 11.23 -25.62
N GLU A 178 -1.05 10.90 -24.34
CA GLU A 178 -0.46 9.74 -23.67
C GLU A 178 -1.53 8.65 -23.49
N VAL A 179 -1.21 7.40 -23.80
CA VAL A 179 -2.10 6.24 -23.66
C VAL A 179 -1.41 5.13 -22.90
N LEU A 180 -2.04 4.64 -21.82
CA LEU A 180 -1.67 3.40 -21.15
C LEU A 180 -2.69 2.30 -21.51
N PRO A 181 -2.33 1.32 -22.35
CA PRO A 181 -3.18 0.16 -22.64
C PRO A 181 -2.93 -1.00 -21.67
N TRP A 182 -4.00 -1.70 -21.30
CA TRP A 182 -3.90 -3.01 -20.64
C TRP A 182 -5.02 -3.96 -21.08
N VAL A 183 -4.77 -5.25 -20.88
CA VAL A 183 -5.78 -6.30 -21.04
C VAL A 183 -6.05 -6.95 -19.70
N GLU A 184 -7.29 -7.31 -19.47
CA GLU A 184 -7.75 -8.02 -18.28
C GLU A 184 -8.55 -9.25 -18.70
N ASN A 185 -8.34 -10.36 -18.00
CA ASN A 185 -9.02 -11.62 -18.28
C ASN A 185 -9.73 -12.11 -17.01
N GLY A 186 -10.98 -11.71 -16.81
CA GLY A 186 -11.76 -12.25 -15.70
C GLY A 186 -12.86 -11.32 -15.22
N TYR A 187 -13.91 -11.95 -14.70
CA TYR A 187 -14.99 -11.31 -13.97
C TYR A 187 -15.34 -12.14 -12.75
N LEU A 188 -15.95 -11.49 -11.76
CA LEU A 188 -16.24 -12.04 -10.45
C LEU A 188 -17.06 -13.34 -10.49
N LYS A 189 -18.16 -13.37 -11.27
CA LYS A 189 -19.09 -14.51 -11.30
C LYS A 189 -19.36 -15.09 -12.70
N VAL A 190 -18.69 -14.60 -13.74
CA VAL A 190 -18.89 -15.11 -15.10
C VAL A 190 -18.29 -16.52 -15.21
N ALA A 191 -19.08 -17.46 -15.72
CA ALA A 191 -18.68 -18.86 -15.82
C ALA A 191 -17.49 -19.10 -16.79
N GLY A 192 -16.79 -20.21 -16.59
CA GLY A 192 -15.68 -20.64 -17.44
C GLY A 192 -14.44 -19.73 -17.48
N PRO A 193 -13.97 -19.14 -16.36
CA PRO A 193 -12.72 -18.40 -16.37
C PRO A 193 -11.54 -19.34 -16.69
N THR A 194 -10.74 -18.98 -17.69
CA THR A 194 -9.58 -19.76 -18.15
C THR A 194 -8.49 -18.85 -18.70
N SER A 195 -7.26 -19.35 -18.82
CA SER A 195 -6.18 -18.62 -19.48
C SER A 195 -6.47 -18.31 -20.95
N LYS A 196 -5.88 -17.23 -21.46
CA LYS A 196 -6.02 -16.74 -22.84
C LYS A 196 -4.64 -16.61 -23.47
N SER A 197 -4.25 -17.61 -24.27
CA SER A 197 -3.00 -17.60 -25.02
C SER A 197 -3.20 -17.05 -26.42
N ALA A 198 -2.52 -15.94 -26.74
CA ALA A 198 -2.54 -15.32 -28.06
C ALA A 198 -1.33 -14.40 -28.26
N THR A 199 -1.12 -13.94 -29.49
CA THR A 199 -0.31 -12.75 -29.74
C THR A 199 -1.17 -11.52 -29.49
N TYR A 200 -0.84 -10.78 -28.44
CA TYR A 200 -1.47 -9.51 -28.10
C TYR A 200 -0.73 -8.37 -28.78
N GLY A 201 -1.48 -7.45 -29.37
CA GLY A 201 -0.94 -6.27 -30.03
C GLY A 201 -1.61 -4.99 -29.54
N PHE A 202 -0.88 -3.88 -29.61
CA PHE A 202 -1.45 -2.55 -29.43
C PHE A 202 -1.01 -1.64 -30.58
N THR A 203 -1.97 -1.00 -31.23
CA THR A 203 -1.74 0.05 -32.22
C THR A 203 -2.23 1.39 -31.70
N LEU A 204 -1.49 2.45 -32.00
CA LEU A 204 -1.83 3.84 -31.67
C LEU A 204 -1.48 4.74 -32.85
N GLY A 205 -2.47 5.48 -33.35
CA GLY A 205 -2.32 6.32 -34.54
C GLY A 205 -1.92 5.53 -35.78
N GLY A 206 -2.46 4.32 -35.95
CA GLY A 206 -2.11 3.41 -37.05
C GLY A 206 -0.75 2.72 -36.94
N THR A 207 0.08 3.06 -35.95
CA THR A 207 1.40 2.42 -35.74
C THR A 207 1.29 1.31 -34.70
N GLN A 208 1.84 0.13 -34.99
CA GLN A 208 2.00 -0.93 -33.98
C GLN A 208 3.05 -0.50 -32.95
N ARG A 209 2.64 -0.38 -31.69
CA ARG A 209 3.50 0.05 -30.57
C ARG A 209 3.92 -1.11 -29.67
N PHE A 210 3.20 -2.22 -29.72
CA PHE A 210 3.47 -3.42 -28.94
C PHE A 210 2.96 -4.66 -29.68
N SER A 211 3.69 -5.77 -29.54
CA SER A 211 3.29 -7.11 -29.98
C SER A 211 4.05 -8.16 -29.19
N ALA A 212 3.36 -9.05 -28.48
CA ALA A 212 3.99 -10.17 -27.79
C ALA A 212 3.05 -11.37 -27.69
N ALA A 213 3.61 -12.58 -27.70
CA ALA A 213 2.89 -13.77 -27.29
C ALA A 213 2.69 -13.74 -25.77
N ILE A 214 1.45 -13.82 -25.31
CA ILE A 214 1.10 -13.82 -23.89
C ILE A 214 0.10 -14.95 -23.67
N ASP A 215 0.35 -15.77 -22.66
CA ASP A 215 -0.66 -16.62 -22.06
C ASP A 215 -1.14 -15.95 -20.78
N LEU A 216 -2.29 -15.27 -20.87
CA LEU A 216 -2.85 -14.46 -19.80
C LEU A 216 -3.73 -15.34 -18.90
N PRO A 217 -3.32 -15.69 -17.66
CA PRO A 217 -4.12 -16.53 -16.79
C PRO A 217 -5.44 -15.85 -16.39
N HIS A 218 -6.36 -16.63 -15.82
CA HIS A 218 -7.60 -16.09 -15.29
C HIS A 218 -7.33 -15.07 -14.17
N HIS A 219 -8.18 -14.06 -14.07
CA HIS A 219 -8.13 -12.98 -13.08
C HIS A 219 -6.79 -12.22 -13.02
N CYS A 220 -5.97 -12.34 -14.07
CA CYS A 220 -4.75 -11.55 -14.27
C CYS A 220 -5.02 -10.40 -15.23
N ARG A 221 -4.11 -9.42 -15.21
CA ARG A 221 -4.09 -8.32 -16.17
C ARG A 221 -2.66 -7.93 -16.51
N THR A 222 -2.45 -7.30 -17.65
CA THR A 222 -1.10 -6.84 -18.03
C THR A 222 -1.19 -5.62 -18.93
N VAL A 223 -0.31 -4.65 -18.68
CA VAL A 223 -0.14 -3.51 -19.57
C VAL A 223 0.54 -3.96 -20.86
N LEU A 224 0.12 -3.42 -21.99
CA LEU A 224 0.69 -3.74 -23.30
C LEU A 224 1.90 -2.83 -23.58
N LEU A 225 2.91 -3.00 -22.74
CA LEU A 225 4.19 -2.30 -22.76
C LEU A 225 5.33 -3.33 -22.78
N GLN A 226 6.51 -2.90 -23.23
CA GLN A 226 7.73 -3.69 -23.15
C GLN A 226 8.96 -2.78 -23.04
N GLY A 227 10.03 -3.28 -22.41
CA GLY A 227 11.26 -2.51 -22.21
C GLY A 227 11.10 -1.43 -21.15
N THR A 228 11.58 -0.22 -21.43
CA THR A 228 11.65 0.88 -20.46
C THR A 228 10.51 1.91 -20.60
N ALA A 229 9.52 1.63 -21.47
CA ALA A 229 8.36 2.50 -21.65
C ALA A 229 7.36 2.32 -20.49
N PHE A 230 6.75 3.42 -20.05
CA PHE A 230 5.70 3.42 -19.01
C PHE A 230 4.31 3.80 -19.52
N SER A 231 4.21 4.15 -20.80
CA SER A 231 3.02 4.51 -21.58
C SER A 231 3.40 4.62 -23.06
N HIS A 232 2.42 4.82 -23.93
CA HIS A 232 2.62 5.14 -25.35
C HIS A 232 2.19 6.59 -25.64
N TRP A 233 2.85 7.23 -26.59
CA TRP A 233 2.48 8.57 -27.05
C TRP A 233 2.00 8.52 -28.50
N LEU A 234 0.93 9.27 -28.81
CA LEU A 234 0.42 9.40 -30.17
C LEU A 234 1.50 10.03 -31.07
N GLY A 235 2.11 11.11 -30.58
CA GLY A 235 3.31 11.73 -31.15
C GLY A 235 4.59 11.23 -30.47
N SER A 236 5.55 12.12 -30.32
CA SER A 236 6.82 11.84 -29.63
C SER A 236 6.64 11.80 -28.12
N ASP A 237 7.28 10.83 -27.46
CA ASP A 237 7.39 10.77 -26.00
C ASP A 237 8.30 11.90 -25.50
N PRO A 238 7.81 12.82 -24.63
CA PRO A 238 8.62 13.90 -24.06
C PRO A 238 9.65 13.40 -23.04
N ARG A 239 9.58 12.11 -22.65
CA ARG A 239 10.48 11.42 -21.71
C ARG A 239 10.70 12.20 -20.41
N VAL A 240 9.63 12.84 -19.92
CA VAL A 240 9.66 13.59 -18.65
C VAL A 240 9.47 12.62 -17.49
N ALA A 241 10.43 12.62 -16.58
CA ALA A 241 10.38 11.86 -15.34
C ALA A 241 10.26 12.83 -14.14
N PRO A 242 9.24 12.67 -13.28
CA PRO A 242 9.14 13.42 -12.04
C PRO A 242 9.96 12.78 -10.91
N SER A 243 10.50 13.60 -10.03
CA SER A 243 11.02 13.18 -8.72
C SER A 243 10.41 14.06 -7.64
N HIS A 244 9.91 13.43 -6.58
CA HIS A 244 9.30 14.12 -5.46
C HIS A 244 10.35 14.47 -4.41
N ASP A 245 10.10 15.52 -3.63
CA ASP A 245 10.77 15.72 -2.34
C ASP A 245 10.46 14.55 -1.40
N LYS A 246 11.45 13.67 -1.20
CA LYS A 246 11.28 12.43 -0.40
C LYS A 246 11.05 12.74 1.07
N THR A 247 11.75 13.74 1.61
CA THR A 247 11.58 14.18 3.00
C THR A 247 10.17 14.71 3.21
N TYR A 248 9.68 15.55 2.30
CA TYR A 248 8.31 16.02 2.37
C TYR A 248 7.30 14.88 2.25
N LEU A 249 7.47 13.99 1.27
CA LEU A 249 6.59 12.83 1.05
C LEU A 249 6.47 11.95 2.31
N GLN A 250 7.59 11.63 2.97
CA GLN A 250 7.58 10.85 4.22
C GLN A 250 6.91 11.60 5.38
N ALA A 251 7.05 12.92 5.42
CA ALA A 251 6.41 13.75 6.43
C ALA A 251 4.89 13.95 6.19
N THR A 252 4.35 13.64 5.01
CA THR A 252 2.88 13.61 4.77
C THR A 252 2.16 12.53 5.56
N ARG A 253 2.89 11.57 6.13
CA ARG A 253 2.35 10.35 6.78
C ARG A 253 1.66 9.37 5.82
N LEU A 254 1.55 9.67 4.52
CA LEU A 254 1.02 8.73 3.53
C LEU A 254 1.94 7.54 3.25
N VAL A 255 3.23 7.66 3.58
CA VAL A 255 4.22 6.58 3.58
C VAL A 255 4.95 6.56 4.93
N PRO A 256 5.55 5.44 5.37
CA PRO A 256 6.36 5.40 6.59
C PRO A 256 7.57 6.35 6.51
N ASN A 257 8.08 6.75 7.68
CA ASN A 257 9.29 7.57 7.79
C ASN A 257 10.53 6.66 7.88
N TYR A 258 11.14 6.35 6.74
CA TYR A 258 12.37 5.56 6.66
C TYR A 258 13.59 6.44 6.96
N ARG A 259 14.46 5.95 7.85
CA ARG A 259 15.74 6.61 8.18
C ARG A 259 16.88 6.28 7.22
N ALA A 260 16.66 5.32 6.33
CA ALA A 260 17.68 4.83 5.42
C ALA A 260 18.06 5.92 4.42
N ALA A 261 19.36 6.03 4.16
CA ALA A 261 19.93 6.81 3.06
C ALA A 261 20.72 5.85 2.18
N VAL A 262 20.06 5.31 1.14
CA VAL A 262 20.64 4.25 0.31
C VAL A 262 21.54 4.88 -0.76
N PRO A 263 22.87 4.65 -0.71
CA PRO A 263 23.80 5.24 -1.67
C PRO A 263 23.67 4.57 -3.04
N ALA A 264 24.08 5.29 -4.10
CA ALA A 264 23.98 4.80 -5.48
C ALA A 264 24.80 3.52 -5.76
N ASN A 265 25.81 3.22 -4.94
CA ASN A 265 26.61 2.00 -5.04
C ASN A 265 26.08 0.82 -4.19
N ALA A 266 24.93 0.96 -3.52
CA ALA A 266 24.32 -0.13 -2.77
C ALA A 266 23.94 -1.30 -3.68
N SER A 267 24.12 -2.53 -3.19
CA SER A 267 23.82 -3.75 -3.95
C SER A 267 22.33 -3.93 -4.27
N ALA A 268 21.44 -3.33 -3.47
CA ALA A 268 19.99 -3.33 -3.71
C ALA A 268 19.62 -2.81 -5.12
N TRP A 269 20.42 -1.88 -5.66
CA TRP A 269 20.19 -1.37 -7.02
C TRP A 269 20.51 -2.37 -8.13
N ASN A 270 21.37 -3.35 -7.88
CA ASN A 270 21.73 -4.37 -8.88
C ASN A 270 20.58 -5.36 -9.09
N GLY A 271 19.78 -5.59 -8.05
CA GLY A 271 18.60 -6.46 -8.12
C GLY A 271 17.35 -5.76 -8.65
N LEU A 272 17.28 -4.42 -8.61
CA LEU A 272 16.08 -3.67 -8.95
C LEU A 272 15.72 -3.77 -10.44
N ALA A 273 14.50 -4.23 -10.74
CA ALA A 273 14.02 -4.33 -12.11
C ALA A 273 13.91 -2.95 -12.77
N SER A 274 14.43 -2.82 -13.99
CA SER A 274 14.47 -1.56 -14.75
C SER A 274 13.72 -1.62 -16.08
N SER A 275 13.25 -2.80 -16.48
CA SER A 275 12.47 -3.03 -17.69
C SER A 275 11.25 -3.91 -17.41
N TYR A 276 10.23 -3.76 -18.25
CA TYR A 276 8.99 -4.50 -18.19
C TYR A 276 8.84 -5.47 -19.35
N SER A 277 8.29 -6.64 -19.05
CA SER A 277 7.64 -7.53 -20.02
C SER A 277 6.32 -8.03 -19.42
N PRO A 278 5.29 -8.30 -20.23
CA PRO A 278 4.00 -8.77 -19.74
C PRO A 278 4.12 -9.96 -18.79
N LEU A 279 3.40 -9.89 -17.67
CA LEU A 279 3.32 -10.94 -16.63
C LEU A 279 4.65 -11.36 -15.98
N GLN A 280 5.73 -10.61 -16.20
CA GLN A 280 7.03 -10.91 -15.61
C GLN A 280 6.98 -10.95 -14.08
N GLN A 281 7.89 -11.72 -13.48
CA GLN A 281 8.02 -11.77 -12.03
C GLN A 281 8.56 -10.47 -11.44
N SER A 282 9.49 -9.78 -12.11
CA SER A 282 10.20 -8.61 -11.54
C SER A 282 10.83 -8.94 -10.18
N ASN A 283 10.75 -8.06 -9.18
CA ASN A 283 11.33 -8.27 -7.85
C ASN A 283 10.41 -9.03 -6.89
N TYR A 284 9.32 -9.64 -7.37
CA TYR A 284 8.50 -10.50 -6.52
C TYR A 284 9.19 -11.84 -6.28
N ALA A 285 8.74 -12.55 -5.24
CA ALA A 285 9.23 -13.89 -4.94
C ALA A 285 8.91 -14.84 -6.09
N GLU A 286 9.81 -15.80 -6.34
CA GLU A 286 9.58 -16.88 -7.30
C GLU A 286 8.35 -17.71 -6.89
N ALA A 287 8.27 -18.04 -5.60
CA ALA A 287 7.09 -18.60 -4.97
C ALA A 287 6.70 -17.75 -3.74
N MET A 288 5.54 -17.08 -3.82
CA MET A 288 5.00 -16.36 -2.67
C MET A 288 4.46 -17.37 -1.64
N GLY A 289 4.84 -17.22 -0.37
CA GLY A 289 4.52 -18.20 0.68
C GLY A 289 5.73 -18.91 1.30
N GLN A 290 6.90 -18.77 0.69
CA GLN A 290 8.14 -19.41 1.17
C GLN A 290 8.58 -18.88 2.54
N THR A 291 9.24 -19.73 3.31
CA THR A 291 9.76 -19.38 4.63
C THR A 291 10.87 -18.35 4.53
N GLY A 292 10.95 -17.45 5.52
CA GLY A 292 12.01 -16.45 5.62
C GLY A 292 11.60 -15.08 5.10
N TYR A 293 12.57 -14.17 5.06
CA TYR A 293 12.39 -12.80 4.57
C TYR A 293 12.43 -12.76 3.04
N HIS A 294 11.65 -11.84 2.47
CA HIS A 294 11.73 -11.47 1.06
C HIS A 294 11.58 -9.95 0.93
N PRO A 295 12.31 -9.26 0.03
CA PRO A 295 12.25 -7.80 -0.14
C PRO A 295 10.86 -7.19 -0.40
N GLY A 296 9.90 -8.01 -0.84
CA GLY A 296 8.49 -7.60 -0.99
C GLY A 296 7.71 -7.47 0.33
N ILE A 297 8.22 -8.02 1.45
CA ILE A 297 7.48 -8.09 2.72
C ILE A 297 7.85 -6.92 3.62
N GLY A 298 6.90 -6.02 3.87
CA GLY A 298 7.07 -4.87 4.76
C GLY A 298 5.84 -3.96 4.75
N LEU A 299 5.88 -2.81 5.42
CA LEU A 299 4.83 -1.79 5.26
C LEU A 299 4.80 -1.26 3.82
N LEU A 300 5.98 -1.13 3.21
CA LEU A 300 6.17 -1.00 1.77
C LEU A 300 7.27 -1.99 1.33
N PRO A 301 7.22 -2.51 0.10
CA PRO A 301 8.27 -3.37 -0.45
C PRO A 301 9.57 -2.59 -0.75
N GLU A 302 10.70 -3.28 -0.85
CA GLU A 302 12.03 -2.67 -1.02
C GLU A 302 12.11 -1.70 -2.19
N TRP A 303 11.53 -2.02 -3.34
CA TRP A 303 11.52 -1.12 -4.51
C TRP A 303 10.80 0.21 -4.26
N ASP A 304 9.78 0.23 -3.39
CA ASP A 304 9.11 1.45 -2.96
C ASP A 304 9.96 2.21 -1.93
N VAL A 305 10.59 1.49 -1.00
CA VAL A 305 11.45 2.09 0.02
C VAL A 305 12.72 2.70 -0.60
N LEU A 306 13.30 2.08 -1.62
CA LEU A 306 14.43 2.63 -2.38
C LEU A 306 14.10 3.99 -3.00
N TYR A 307 12.87 4.20 -3.46
CA TYR A 307 12.42 5.51 -3.93
C TYR A 307 12.35 6.55 -2.80
N LEU A 308 11.95 6.16 -1.59
CA LEU A 308 11.89 7.06 -0.44
C LEU A 308 13.25 7.36 0.17
N ALA A 309 14.19 6.39 0.09
CA ALA A 309 15.48 6.43 0.74
C ALA A 309 16.63 6.92 -0.17
N SER A 310 16.34 7.32 -1.42
CA SER A 310 17.36 7.76 -2.38
C SER A 310 16.83 8.71 -3.45
N ASN A 311 17.75 9.48 -4.04
CA ASN A 311 17.50 10.29 -5.24
C ASN A 311 18.01 9.61 -6.53
N ASP A 312 18.42 8.34 -6.45
CA ASP A 312 18.88 7.59 -7.61
C ASP A 312 17.77 7.43 -8.67
N ALA A 313 18.10 7.72 -9.94
CA ALA A 313 17.15 7.71 -11.04
C ALA A 313 16.56 6.31 -11.33
N ARG A 314 17.20 5.23 -10.86
CA ARG A 314 16.69 3.85 -11.01
C ARG A 314 15.44 3.59 -10.18
N ALA A 315 15.19 4.37 -9.13
CA ALA A 315 14.14 4.08 -8.16
C ALA A 315 12.72 4.21 -8.75
N LEU A 316 12.44 5.26 -9.52
CA LEU A 316 11.11 5.45 -10.12
C LEU A 316 10.75 4.32 -11.11
N PRO A 317 11.62 3.95 -12.08
CA PRO A 317 11.44 2.75 -12.88
C PRO A 317 11.17 1.50 -12.04
N GLY A 318 11.94 1.27 -10.98
CA GLY A 318 11.75 0.13 -10.08
C GLY A 318 10.36 0.05 -9.47
N VAL A 319 9.81 1.19 -9.01
CA VAL A 319 8.43 1.28 -8.51
C VAL A 319 7.43 0.92 -9.60
N LEU A 320 7.54 1.53 -10.78
CA LEU A 320 6.55 1.36 -11.85
C LEU A 320 6.57 -0.05 -12.45
N VAL A 321 7.76 -0.60 -12.70
CA VAL A 321 7.93 -1.95 -13.24
C VAL A 321 7.35 -2.99 -12.29
N ASN A 322 7.64 -2.90 -10.99
CA ASN A 322 7.07 -3.81 -10.00
C ASN A 322 5.55 -3.62 -9.84
N ALA A 323 5.04 -2.40 -9.93
CA ALA A 323 3.60 -2.15 -9.88
C ALA A 323 2.86 -2.72 -11.10
N TYR A 324 3.43 -2.64 -12.31
CA TYR A 324 2.86 -3.30 -13.50
C TYR A 324 2.96 -4.83 -13.42
N SER A 325 4.03 -5.35 -12.84
CA SER A 325 4.26 -6.80 -12.67
C SER A 325 3.27 -7.44 -11.68
N ALA A 326 2.64 -6.66 -10.79
CA ALA A 326 1.56 -7.14 -9.92
C ALA A 326 0.38 -7.73 -10.69
N GLY A 327 0.18 -7.34 -11.95
CA GLY A 327 -0.87 -7.84 -12.83
C GLY A 327 -0.81 -9.36 -13.08
N ARG A 328 0.35 -9.99 -12.86
CA ARG A 328 0.55 -11.44 -13.01
C ARG A 328 -0.24 -12.28 -12.01
N TYR A 329 -0.64 -11.70 -10.87
CA TYR A 329 -1.36 -12.44 -9.84
C TYR A 329 -2.87 -12.46 -10.13
N PRO A 330 -3.58 -13.56 -9.82
CA PRO A 330 -4.99 -13.74 -10.17
C PRO A 330 -5.91 -13.03 -9.16
N ILE A 331 -5.68 -11.74 -8.89
CA ILE A 331 -6.37 -10.97 -7.84
C ILE A 331 -7.47 -10.05 -8.37
N HIS A 332 -7.65 -9.97 -9.69
CA HIS A 332 -8.46 -8.94 -10.36
C HIS A 332 -9.92 -9.41 -10.56
N TYR A 333 -10.61 -9.67 -9.45
CA TYR A 333 -12.04 -10.05 -9.46
C TYR A 333 -12.93 -8.82 -9.65
N ARG A 334 -13.14 -8.43 -10.91
CA ARG A 334 -14.00 -7.31 -11.31
C ARG A 334 -15.47 -7.74 -11.30
N ASP A 335 -16.32 -6.94 -10.66
CA ASP A 335 -17.76 -7.15 -10.69
C ASP A 335 -18.32 -6.81 -12.08
N GLU A 336 -18.94 -7.78 -12.74
CA GLU A 336 -19.40 -7.67 -14.13
C GLU A 336 -20.53 -6.63 -14.33
N ASN A 337 -21.28 -6.31 -13.28
CA ASN A 337 -22.39 -5.36 -13.36
C ASN A 337 -21.90 -3.91 -13.31
N SER A 338 -20.92 -3.64 -12.44
CA SER A 338 -20.37 -2.29 -12.26
C SER A 338 -19.11 -2.04 -13.09
N ASN A 339 -18.44 -3.09 -13.56
CA ASN A 339 -17.08 -3.04 -14.12
C ASN A 339 -16.08 -2.36 -13.17
N ARG A 340 -16.26 -2.50 -11.86
CA ARG A 340 -15.36 -2.00 -10.79
C ARG A 340 -14.93 -3.17 -9.89
N PRO A 341 -13.92 -2.99 -9.02
CA PRO A 341 -13.71 -3.91 -7.90
C PRO A 341 -15.00 -4.11 -7.10
N LEU A 342 -15.22 -5.33 -6.59
CA LEU A 342 -16.50 -5.68 -5.96
C LEU A 342 -16.83 -4.83 -4.72
N ARG A 343 -18.13 -4.63 -4.49
CA ARG A 343 -18.66 -4.09 -3.24
C ARG A 343 -18.96 -5.23 -2.27
N PHE A 344 -18.57 -5.09 -1.01
CA PHE A 344 -18.72 -6.15 -0.01
C PHE A 344 -20.20 -6.40 0.30
N SER A 345 -20.97 -5.32 0.45
CA SER A 345 -22.42 -5.37 0.68
C SER A 345 -23.21 -6.13 -0.38
N SER A 346 -22.73 -6.16 -1.64
CA SER A 346 -23.38 -6.87 -2.74
C SER A 346 -23.09 -8.38 -2.74
N HIS A 347 -22.06 -8.82 -2.01
CA HIS A 347 -21.56 -10.19 -2.03
C HIS A 347 -21.26 -10.71 -0.60
N PRO A 348 -22.23 -10.68 0.34
CA PRO A 348 -21.99 -11.01 1.74
C PRO A 348 -21.47 -12.44 1.96
N ASN A 349 -21.94 -13.40 1.17
CA ASN A 349 -21.60 -14.83 1.31
C ASN A 349 -20.65 -15.37 0.22
N LEU A 350 -20.21 -14.54 -0.73
CA LEU A 350 -19.35 -15.00 -1.82
C LEU A 350 -17.94 -15.28 -1.32
N VAL A 351 -17.41 -16.45 -1.64
CA VAL A 351 -16.02 -16.84 -1.31
C VAL A 351 -15.32 -17.32 -2.59
N LEU A 352 -14.00 -17.26 -2.62
CA LEU A 352 -13.23 -17.79 -3.76
C LEU A 352 -13.49 -19.29 -3.97
N GLY A 353 -13.76 -19.66 -5.22
CA GLY A 353 -13.83 -21.05 -5.65
C GLY A 353 -12.45 -21.71 -5.82
N ASN A 354 -12.50 -22.98 -6.22
CA ASN A 354 -11.30 -23.80 -6.46
C ASN A 354 -10.45 -23.24 -7.62
N ASN A 355 -9.16 -23.60 -7.61
CA ASN A 355 -8.18 -23.21 -8.62
C ASN A 355 -8.00 -21.70 -8.79
N SER A 356 -8.37 -20.89 -7.79
CA SER A 356 -8.26 -19.43 -7.85
C SER A 356 -6.82 -18.88 -7.90
N GLY A 357 -5.81 -19.73 -7.70
CA GLY A 357 -4.40 -19.30 -7.60
C GLY A 357 -4.11 -18.48 -6.34
N ILE A 358 -4.96 -18.60 -5.31
CA ILE A 358 -4.85 -17.92 -4.02
C ILE A 358 -4.62 -18.97 -2.94
N SER A 359 -3.60 -18.78 -2.09
CA SER A 359 -3.36 -19.67 -0.95
C SER A 359 -4.36 -19.40 0.17
N GLY A 360 -4.78 -20.47 0.85
CA GLY A 360 -5.71 -20.39 1.97
C GLY A 360 -7.02 -19.70 1.58
N THR A 361 -7.96 -20.43 1.00
CA THR A 361 -9.32 -19.92 0.76
C THR A 361 -10.28 -20.47 1.81
N GLY A 362 -11.22 -19.62 2.22
CA GLY A 362 -12.21 -19.93 3.24
C GLY A 362 -13.41 -20.69 2.68
N SER A 363 -14.51 -20.71 3.43
CA SER A 363 -15.76 -21.38 3.04
C SER A 363 -16.96 -20.45 3.06
N SER A 364 -17.94 -20.71 2.20
CA SER A 364 -19.22 -20.00 2.17
C SER A 364 -20.27 -20.76 2.97
N SER A 365 -20.93 -20.09 3.91
CA SER A 365 -22.08 -20.64 4.66
C SER A 365 -23.31 -20.96 3.79
N THR A 366 -23.33 -20.48 2.54
CA THR A 366 -24.43 -20.69 1.58
C THR A 366 -24.02 -21.52 0.35
N GLY A 367 -22.76 -22.00 0.31
CA GLY A 367 -22.20 -22.65 -0.87
C GLY A 367 -22.00 -21.72 -2.07
N ASN A 368 -21.99 -20.39 -1.88
CA ASN A 368 -21.81 -19.42 -2.94
C ASN A 368 -20.32 -19.13 -3.18
N TYR A 369 -19.81 -19.61 -4.30
CA TYR A 369 -18.40 -19.48 -4.68
C TYR A 369 -18.22 -18.79 -6.02
N THR A 370 -17.07 -18.13 -6.21
CA THR A 370 -16.65 -17.71 -7.56
C THR A 370 -16.49 -18.95 -8.45
N PRO A 371 -16.70 -18.84 -9.77
CA PRO A 371 -16.52 -19.97 -10.69
C PRO A 371 -15.13 -20.60 -10.58
N THR A 372 -15.05 -21.92 -10.72
CA THR A 372 -13.78 -22.65 -10.73
C THR A 372 -12.99 -22.28 -11.97
N ALA A 373 -11.73 -21.93 -11.79
CA ALA A 373 -10.85 -21.56 -12.89
C ALA A 373 -10.16 -22.77 -13.54
N GLY A 374 -9.82 -22.62 -14.82
CA GLY A 374 -9.05 -23.58 -15.61
C GLY A 374 -7.91 -22.93 -16.41
N GLY A 375 -7.31 -23.71 -17.31
CA GLY A 375 -6.20 -23.28 -18.15
C GLY A 375 -4.86 -23.23 -17.40
N THR A 376 -3.94 -22.41 -17.91
CA THR A 376 -2.62 -22.22 -17.30
C THR A 376 -2.73 -21.57 -15.92
N GLY A 377 -2.07 -22.17 -14.93
CA GLY A 377 -2.06 -21.66 -13.56
C GLY A 377 -1.31 -20.34 -13.43
N ALA A 378 -1.90 -19.39 -12.71
CA ALA A 378 -1.21 -18.17 -12.33
C ALA A 378 -0.25 -18.41 -11.14
N PRO A 379 0.77 -17.56 -10.96
CA PRO A 379 1.58 -17.53 -9.74
C PRO A 379 0.69 -17.39 -8.50
N VAL A 380 0.98 -18.18 -7.47
CA VAL A 380 0.19 -18.18 -6.23
C VAL A 380 0.31 -16.84 -5.52
N TRP A 381 -0.82 -16.27 -5.12
CA TRP A 381 -0.87 -15.15 -4.19
C TRP A 381 -1.09 -15.66 -2.76
N ASP A 382 -0.26 -15.20 -1.83
CA ASP A 382 -0.33 -15.57 -0.42
C ASP A 382 -0.45 -14.35 0.48
N SER A 383 -1.58 -14.22 1.20
CA SER A 383 -1.85 -13.04 2.03
C SER A 383 -0.85 -12.84 3.17
N PRO A 384 -0.35 -13.87 3.88
CA PRO A 384 0.73 -13.66 4.83
C PRO A 384 2.04 -13.09 4.23
N HIS A 385 2.30 -13.21 2.92
CA HIS A 385 3.55 -12.75 2.30
C HIS A 385 3.35 -11.66 1.22
N HIS A 386 2.14 -11.11 1.07
CA HIS A 386 1.86 -10.18 -0.01
C HIS A 386 2.48 -8.78 0.20
N PRO A 387 3.12 -8.21 -0.84
CA PRO A 387 3.60 -6.83 -0.83
C PRO A 387 2.45 -5.82 -0.90
N SER A 388 2.73 -4.57 -0.52
CA SER A 388 1.89 -3.43 -0.89
C SER A 388 2.00 -3.23 -2.41
N VAL A 389 0.93 -3.54 -3.16
CA VAL A 389 0.93 -3.46 -4.63
C VAL A 389 0.23 -2.20 -5.13
N GLY A 390 0.89 -1.44 -6.00
CA GLY A 390 0.32 -0.26 -6.67
C GLY A 390 0.21 1.01 -5.82
N TYR A 391 0.26 0.93 -4.48
CA TYR A 391 0.01 2.08 -3.61
C TYR A 391 1.03 3.22 -3.82
N THR A 392 2.33 2.94 -3.73
CA THR A 392 3.37 3.97 -3.97
C THR A 392 3.32 4.45 -5.41
N ALA A 393 3.19 3.55 -6.39
CA ALA A 393 3.06 3.92 -7.80
C ALA A 393 1.88 4.87 -8.06
N TYR A 394 0.75 4.68 -7.36
CA TYR A 394 -0.38 5.61 -7.39
C TYR A 394 -0.01 6.98 -6.80
N LEU A 395 0.60 7.02 -5.62
CA LEU A 395 1.03 8.27 -5.00
C LEU A 395 1.99 9.06 -5.90
N LEU A 396 2.82 8.39 -6.70
CA LEU A 396 3.80 9.06 -7.58
C LEU A 396 3.22 9.51 -8.92
N THR A 397 2.17 8.86 -9.42
CA THR A 397 1.71 9.06 -10.82
C THR A 397 0.25 9.49 -10.97
N GLY A 398 -0.57 9.28 -9.93
CA GLY A 398 -2.01 9.49 -9.97
C GLY A 398 -2.76 8.61 -10.98
N ARG A 399 -2.14 7.55 -11.54
CA ARG A 399 -2.78 6.70 -12.57
C ARG A 399 -3.93 5.88 -12.00
N TYR A 400 -5.00 5.75 -12.79
CA TYR A 400 -6.16 4.95 -12.43
C TYR A 400 -5.78 3.47 -12.25
N TYR A 401 -4.94 2.94 -13.15
CA TYR A 401 -4.47 1.55 -13.11
C TYR A 401 -3.90 1.17 -11.74
N PHE A 402 -3.03 2.01 -11.18
CA PHE A 402 -2.40 1.73 -9.88
C PHE A 402 -3.36 1.92 -8.72
N MET A 403 -4.24 2.92 -8.75
CA MET A 403 -5.31 3.07 -7.75
C MET A 403 -6.17 1.81 -7.68
N GLU A 404 -6.59 1.32 -8.85
CA GLU A 404 -7.41 0.12 -8.95
C GLU A 404 -6.64 -1.15 -8.56
N GLN A 405 -5.32 -1.20 -8.77
CA GLN A 405 -4.48 -2.32 -8.31
C GLN A 405 -4.55 -2.49 -6.78
N VAL A 406 -4.52 -1.37 -6.05
CA VAL A 406 -4.64 -1.37 -4.58
C VAL A 406 -6.04 -1.86 -4.18
N GLN A 407 -7.07 -1.37 -4.87
CA GLN A 407 -8.46 -1.78 -4.63
C GLN A 407 -8.65 -3.28 -4.84
N PHE A 408 -8.17 -3.85 -5.94
CA PHE A 408 -8.25 -5.30 -6.19
C PHE A 408 -7.54 -6.13 -5.13
N SER A 409 -6.37 -5.68 -4.67
CA SER A 409 -5.68 -6.37 -3.57
C SER A 409 -6.51 -6.38 -2.29
N ALA A 410 -7.18 -5.28 -1.95
CA ALA A 410 -8.06 -5.20 -0.79
C ALA A 410 -9.33 -6.06 -0.95
N THR A 411 -10.00 -6.01 -2.10
CA THR A 411 -11.22 -6.78 -2.33
C THR A 411 -10.97 -8.29 -2.43
N LEU A 412 -9.79 -8.70 -2.89
CA LEU A 412 -9.36 -10.10 -2.82
C LEU A 412 -9.29 -10.60 -1.35
N HIS A 413 -8.72 -9.81 -0.44
CA HIS A 413 -8.62 -10.21 0.96
C HIS A 413 -9.99 -10.35 1.62
N TYR A 414 -11.02 -9.63 1.16
CA TYR A 414 -12.39 -9.91 1.52
C TYR A 414 -12.85 -11.29 1.00
N LEU A 415 -12.72 -11.55 -0.30
CA LEU A 415 -13.21 -12.79 -0.94
C LEU A 415 -12.56 -14.08 -0.43
N LYS A 416 -11.28 -14.04 -0.06
CA LYS A 416 -10.58 -15.26 0.36
C LYS A 416 -11.03 -15.79 1.72
N ASN A 417 -11.69 -14.99 2.54
CA ASN A 417 -12.01 -15.35 3.92
C ASN A 417 -13.39 -16.01 4.03
N THR A 418 -13.52 -16.95 4.96
CA THR A 418 -14.79 -17.60 5.30
C THR A 418 -15.82 -16.54 5.68
N ASP A 419 -17.00 -16.60 5.08
CA ASP A 419 -17.99 -15.51 5.13
C ASP A 419 -18.44 -15.16 6.55
N ASN A 420 -18.73 -16.16 7.40
CA ASN A 420 -19.11 -15.91 8.79
C ASN A 420 -17.96 -15.33 9.64
N TYR A 421 -16.71 -15.75 9.44
CA TYR A 421 -15.56 -15.20 10.17
C TYR A 421 -15.23 -13.76 9.77
N ARG A 422 -15.49 -13.38 8.52
CA ARG A 422 -15.40 -11.99 8.08
C ARG A 422 -16.65 -11.16 8.37
N LEU A 423 -17.60 -11.68 9.15
CA LEU A 423 -18.88 -11.04 9.46
C LEU A 423 -19.64 -10.60 8.20
N TYR A 424 -19.66 -11.48 7.20
CA TYR A 424 -20.30 -11.25 5.90
C TYR A 424 -19.76 -9.97 5.25
N ALA A 425 -20.64 -9.02 4.88
CA ALA A 425 -20.25 -7.74 4.30
C ALA A 425 -19.32 -6.89 5.19
N GLY A 426 -19.19 -7.19 6.49
CA GLY A 426 -18.26 -6.51 7.38
C GLY A 426 -16.79 -6.63 6.96
N GLY A 427 -16.41 -7.72 6.29
CA GLY A 427 -15.05 -7.91 5.80
C GLY A 427 -13.98 -7.94 6.89
N VAL A 428 -14.27 -8.53 8.05
CA VAL A 428 -13.33 -8.62 9.17
C VAL A 428 -12.20 -9.61 8.89
N PHE A 429 -10.96 -9.20 9.12
CA PHE A 429 -9.76 -10.03 9.02
C PHE A 429 -9.34 -10.47 10.43
N GLN A 430 -9.89 -11.59 10.90
CA GLN A 430 -9.48 -12.16 12.18
C GLN A 430 -8.04 -12.70 12.14
N SER A 431 -7.31 -12.57 13.25
CA SER A 431 -5.89 -12.96 13.35
C SER A 431 -5.66 -14.47 13.54
N ALA A 432 -6.73 -15.21 13.83
CA ALA A 432 -6.69 -16.63 14.20
C ALA A 432 -7.86 -17.44 13.60
N ALA A 433 -8.44 -17.01 12.48
CA ALA A 433 -9.58 -17.71 11.89
C ALA A 433 -9.52 -17.79 10.36
N GLY A 434 -10.10 -18.87 9.83
CA GLY A 434 -10.13 -19.17 8.41
C GLY A 434 -8.73 -19.18 7.81
N SER A 435 -8.52 -18.32 6.83
CA SER A 435 -7.31 -18.29 6.01
C SER A 435 -6.28 -17.24 6.43
N ASN A 436 -6.41 -16.66 7.62
CA ASN A 436 -5.53 -15.60 8.10
C ASN A 436 -4.77 -16.05 9.35
N THR A 437 -3.45 -15.95 9.30
CA THR A 437 -2.60 -15.84 10.49
C THR A 437 -2.55 -14.41 11.00
N VAL A 438 -1.89 -14.16 12.14
CA VAL A 438 -1.70 -12.81 12.68
C VAL A 438 -1.04 -11.89 11.66
N ARG A 439 0.02 -12.35 10.98
CA ARG A 439 0.63 -11.61 9.86
C ARG A 439 -0.32 -11.44 8.67
N GLY A 440 -1.09 -12.46 8.32
CA GLY A 440 -2.07 -12.39 7.23
C GLY A 440 -3.12 -11.30 7.47
N ALA A 441 -3.65 -11.21 8.70
CA ALA A 441 -4.55 -10.14 9.11
C ALA A 441 -3.86 -8.78 9.09
N ALA A 442 -2.63 -8.68 9.61
CA ALA A 442 -1.85 -7.45 9.61
C ALA A 442 -1.68 -6.84 8.21
N TRP A 443 -1.24 -7.63 7.24
CA TRP A 443 -1.06 -7.16 5.87
C TRP A 443 -2.38 -6.90 5.15
N SER A 444 -3.44 -7.66 5.45
CA SER A 444 -4.77 -7.39 4.91
C SER A 444 -5.32 -6.05 5.41
N LEU A 445 -5.12 -5.72 6.69
CA LEU A 445 -5.48 -4.42 7.28
C LEU A 445 -4.65 -3.26 6.70
N ARG A 446 -3.34 -3.44 6.53
CA ARG A 446 -2.47 -2.47 5.83
C ARG A 446 -3.03 -2.15 4.44
N THR A 447 -3.30 -3.19 3.65
CA THR A 447 -3.78 -3.08 2.27
C THR A 447 -5.18 -2.44 2.21
N LEU A 448 -6.08 -2.78 3.14
CA LEU A 448 -7.41 -2.14 3.25
C LEU A 448 -7.30 -0.65 3.57
N ALA A 449 -6.45 -0.26 4.51
CA ALA A 449 -6.21 1.14 4.85
C ALA A 449 -5.59 1.92 3.68
N GLN A 450 -4.63 1.32 2.96
CA GLN A 450 -4.06 1.87 1.74
C GLN A 450 -5.09 2.03 0.61
N ALA A 451 -5.97 1.05 0.41
CA ALA A 451 -7.04 1.12 -0.59
C ALA A 451 -8.02 2.24 -0.28
N LEU A 452 -8.44 2.38 0.99
CA LEU A 452 -9.29 3.50 1.42
C LEU A 452 -8.60 4.84 1.22
N CYS A 453 -7.30 4.92 1.52
CA CYS A 453 -6.50 6.13 1.31
C CYS A 453 -6.37 6.50 -0.17
N ALA A 454 -6.18 5.52 -1.05
CA ALA A 454 -5.98 5.73 -2.48
C ALA A 454 -7.28 6.03 -3.25
N THR A 455 -8.42 5.51 -2.77
CA THR A 455 -9.72 5.68 -3.40
C THR A 455 -10.19 7.13 -3.28
N PRO A 456 -10.45 7.86 -4.38
CA PRO A 456 -10.84 9.27 -4.34
C PRO A 456 -12.09 9.55 -3.52
N ASP A 457 -12.20 10.73 -2.92
CA ASP A 457 -13.36 11.13 -2.11
C ASP A 457 -14.67 11.10 -2.93
N GLY A 458 -14.58 11.39 -4.23
CA GLY A 458 -15.72 11.32 -5.15
C GLY A 458 -16.16 9.91 -5.54
N ASP A 459 -15.37 8.87 -5.26
CA ASP A 459 -15.72 7.46 -5.55
C ASP A 459 -16.46 6.82 -4.37
N THR A 460 -17.59 7.43 -3.99
CA THR A 460 -18.32 7.12 -2.75
C THR A 460 -18.77 5.66 -2.67
N LEU A 461 -19.12 5.04 -3.81
CA LEU A 461 -19.62 3.66 -3.83
C LEU A 461 -18.60 2.66 -3.29
N LEU A 462 -17.35 2.70 -3.77
CA LEU A 462 -16.32 1.77 -3.30
C LEU A 462 -15.62 2.28 -2.04
N ARG A 463 -15.43 3.61 -1.91
CA ARG A 463 -14.83 4.21 -0.72
C ARG A 463 -15.61 3.88 0.55
N ASN A 464 -16.93 3.93 0.50
CA ASN A 464 -17.78 3.65 1.66
C ASN A 464 -17.70 2.17 2.08
N GLU A 465 -17.57 1.23 1.14
CA GLU A 465 -17.40 -0.20 1.43
C GLU A 465 -16.07 -0.45 2.16
N LEU A 466 -14.98 0.15 1.66
CA LEU A 466 -13.65 0.03 2.28
C LEU A 466 -13.63 0.68 3.69
N ALA A 467 -14.27 1.84 3.84
CA ALA A 467 -14.38 2.53 5.13
C ALA A 467 -15.23 1.73 6.14
N ALA A 468 -16.39 1.22 5.72
CA ALA A 468 -17.24 0.39 6.56
C ALA A 468 -16.51 -0.88 7.02
N SER A 469 -15.76 -1.52 6.12
CA SER A 469 -14.99 -2.71 6.49
C SER A 469 -13.84 -2.42 7.44
N LEU A 470 -13.11 -1.31 7.22
CA LEU A 470 -12.04 -0.93 8.15
C LEU A 470 -12.60 -0.58 9.54
N ALA A 471 -13.74 0.11 9.60
CA ALA A 471 -14.45 0.36 10.86
C ALA A 471 -14.90 -0.94 11.54
N ALA A 472 -15.48 -1.89 10.78
CA ALA A 472 -15.89 -3.19 11.31
C ALA A 472 -14.72 -4.00 11.88
N ASN A 473 -13.55 -3.97 11.21
CA ASN A 473 -12.33 -4.57 11.74
C ASN A 473 -11.94 -3.93 13.08
N VAL A 474 -11.83 -2.60 13.13
CA VAL A 474 -11.48 -1.88 14.36
C VAL A 474 -12.45 -2.20 15.49
N ASP A 475 -13.76 -2.14 15.22
CA ASP A 475 -14.80 -2.37 16.21
C ASP A 475 -14.79 -3.82 16.72
N TRP A 476 -14.54 -4.80 15.84
CA TRP A 476 -14.41 -6.20 16.21
C TRP A 476 -13.25 -6.44 17.17
N TYR A 477 -12.03 -6.02 16.80
CA TYR A 477 -10.85 -6.14 17.66
C TYR A 477 -11.02 -5.37 18.98
N HIS A 478 -11.58 -4.15 18.92
CA HIS A 478 -11.85 -3.37 20.13
C HIS A 478 -12.85 -4.09 21.06
N SER A 479 -13.90 -4.71 20.52
CA SER A 479 -14.89 -5.43 21.32
C SER A 479 -14.32 -6.62 22.10
N ILE A 480 -13.24 -7.23 21.59
CA ILE A 480 -12.59 -8.40 22.19
C ILE A 480 -11.52 -7.96 23.20
N TYR A 481 -10.64 -7.04 22.81
CA TYR A 481 -9.40 -6.78 23.55
C TYR A 481 -9.46 -5.53 24.45
N ILE A 482 -10.44 -4.64 24.24
CA ILE A 482 -10.53 -3.36 24.96
C ILE A 482 -11.84 -3.25 25.74
N ALA A 483 -12.96 -3.58 25.12
CA ALA A 483 -14.28 -3.49 25.77
C ALA A 483 -14.50 -4.57 26.84
N LYS A 484 -13.67 -5.63 26.83
CA LYS A 484 -13.63 -6.68 27.84
C LYS A 484 -12.27 -6.65 28.54
N VAL A 485 -12.22 -7.13 29.78
CA VAL A 485 -10.95 -7.48 30.42
C VAL A 485 -10.33 -8.62 29.60
N ASN A 486 -9.12 -8.43 29.12
CA ASN A 486 -8.38 -9.39 28.31
C ASN A 486 -6.89 -9.32 28.69
N ASN A 487 -6.04 -10.07 27.99
CA ASN A 487 -4.59 -10.08 28.22
C ASN A 487 -4.03 -8.64 28.25
N THR A 488 -3.29 -8.33 29.31
CA THR A 488 -2.79 -6.97 29.57
C THR A 488 -1.56 -6.64 28.73
N GLN A 489 -0.96 -7.66 28.11
CA GLN A 489 0.28 -7.60 27.35
C GLN A 489 0.10 -7.20 25.88
N GLY A 490 -1.11 -7.15 25.32
CA GLY A 490 -1.32 -6.67 23.95
C GLY A 490 -1.16 -7.73 22.86
N TRP A 491 -1.42 -9.00 23.17
CA TRP A 491 -1.39 -10.12 22.24
C TRP A 491 -2.76 -10.31 21.60
N VAL A 492 -2.86 -10.13 20.28
CA VAL A 492 -4.03 -10.66 19.56
C VAL A 492 -3.91 -12.18 19.48
N SER A 493 -5.04 -12.87 19.42
CA SER A 493 -5.10 -14.34 19.34
C SER A 493 -4.16 -14.83 18.23
N PRO A 494 -3.18 -15.70 18.57
CA PRO A 494 -2.36 -16.41 17.61
C PRO A 494 -3.18 -17.43 16.81
N TYR A 495 -2.71 -17.78 15.62
CA TYR A 495 -3.34 -18.83 14.81
C TYR A 495 -3.12 -20.23 15.40
N SER A 496 -1.95 -20.47 15.99
CA SER A 496 -1.54 -21.75 16.56
C SER A 496 -0.54 -21.56 17.69
N ASN A 497 -0.38 -22.58 18.55
CA ASN A 497 0.67 -22.62 19.56
C ASN A 497 1.95 -23.25 18.95
N TYR A 498 3.04 -22.49 18.91
CA TYR A 498 4.34 -22.94 18.38
C TYR A 498 5.06 -23.96 19.28
N ALA A 499 4.57 -24.19 20.50
CA ALA A 499 5.12 -25.16 21.43
C ALA A 499 3.97 -25.95 22.10
N ASP A 500 3.03 -26.46 21.31
CA ASP A 500 1.93 -27.25 21.83
C ASP A 500 2.44 -28.45 22.66
N GLY A 501 1.77 -28.72 23.77
CA GLY A 501 2.19 -29.72 24.76
C GLY A 501 3.27 -29.27 25.75
N SER A 502 3.90 -28.10 25.59
CA SER A 502 4.97 -27.62 26.50
C SER A 502 4.47 -27.04 27.83
N GLY A 503 3.15 -26.93 28.02
CA GLY A 503 2.54 -26.28 29.20
C GLY A 503 2.48 -24.75 29.08
N LYS A 504 2.91 -24.19 27.95
CA LYS A 504 2.85 -22.76 27.64
C LYS A 504 2.38 -22.52 26.21
N TYR A 505 1.82 -21.34 25.96
CA TYR A 505 1.45 -20.89 24.64
C TYR A 505 2.59 -20.04 24.09
N MET A 506 3.25 -20.51 23.03
CA MET A 506 4.31 -19.78 22.33
C MET A 506 3.76 -19.23 21.01
N GLU A 507 4.05 -17.97 20.71
CA GLU A 507 3.68 -17.32 19.46
C GLU A 507 4.87 -16.64 18.81
N ALA A 508 4.88 -16.61 17.48
CA ALA A 508 5.86 -15.87 16.69
C ALA A 508 5.76 -14.35 16.92
N ALA A 509 6.72 -13.76 17.62
CA ALA A 509 6.63 -12.37 18.08
C ALA A 509 6.64 -11.35 16.92
N TRP A 510 7.36 -11.66 15.85
CA TRP A 510 7.41 -10.82 14.64
C TRP A 510 6.05 -10.68 13.94
N GLN A 511 5.14 -11.66 14.05
CA GLN A 511 3.78 -11.51 13.50
C GLN A 511 3.00 -10.43 14.25
N GLN A 512 3.13 -10.42 15.57
CA GLN A 512 2.51 -9.44 16.46
C GLN A 512 3.07 -8.03 16.21
N ASP A 513 4.35 -7.92 15.88
CA ASP A 513 4.99 -6.65 15.50
C ASP A 513 4.45 -6.11 14.18
N PHE A 514 4.30 -6.96 13.16
CA PHE A 514 3.68 -6.56 11.90
C PHE A 514 2.25 -6.06 12.09
N PHE A 515 1.47 -6.72 12.96
CA PHE A 515 0.13 -6.27 13.30
C PHE A 515 0.14 -4.88 13.96
N THR A 516 1.02 -4.68 14.95
CA THR A 516 1.20 -3.38 15.61
C THR A 516 1.58 -2.30 14.60
N ALA A 517 2.56 -2.57 13.72
CA ALA A 517 3.01 -1.64 12.70
C ALA A 517 1.91 -1.30 11.68
N ALA A 518 1.11 -2.28 11.25
CA ALA A 518 0.00 -2.07 10.33
C ALA A 518 -1.09 -1.16 10.92
N LEU A 519 -1.43 -1.33 12.21
CA LEU A 519 -2.35 -0.43 12.91
C LEU A 519 -1.78 0.98 13.06
N GLY A 520 -0.50 1.10 13.45
CA GLY A 520 0.17 2.39 13.58
C GLY A 520 0.23 3.16 12.26
N TYR A 521 0.49 2.46 11.16
CA TYR A 521 0.43 3.04 9.83
C TYR A 521 -1.00 3.40 9.40
N ALA A 522 -2.00 2.59 9.74
CA ALA A 522 -3.40 2.92 9.48
C ALA A 522 -3.82 4.23 10.17
N ILE A 523 -3.35 4.51 11.40
CA ILE A 523 -3.60 5.79 12.07
C ILE A 523 -2.97 6.96 11.27
N ASP A 524 -1.74 6.80 10.79
CA ASP A 524 -1.04 7.80 9.98
C ASP A 524 -1.76 8.14 8.67
N LEU A 525 -2.44 7.15 8.09
CA LEU A 525 -3.28 7.35 6.92
C LEU A 525 -4.57 8.13 7.23
N ALA A 526 -4.89 8.40 8.50
CA ALA A 526 -6.09 9.12 8.96
C ALA A 526 -7.36 8.74 8.15
N PRO A 527 -7.80 7.47 8.22
CA PRO A 527 -8.88 6.96 7.40
C PRO A 527 -10.19 7.70 7.70
N ALA A 528 -11.02 7.90 6.69
CA ALA A 528 -12.31 8.57 6.83
C ALA A 528 -13.35 7.64 7.50
N LEU A 529 -13.15 7.37 8.79
CA LEU A 529 -14.02 6.54 9.63
C LEU A 529 -14.87 7.42 10.56
N PRO A 530 -15.99 6.89 11.08
CA PRO A 530 -16.71 7.55 12.17
C PRO A 530 -15.78 7.87 13.35
N SER A 531 -15.98 9.01 14.02
CA SER A 531 -15.11 9.46 15.13
C SER A 531 -14.98 8.42 16.24
N ALA A 532 -16.06 7.69 16.55
CA ALA A 532 -16.03 6.60 17.54
C ALA A 532 -15.06 5.48 17.13
N SER A 533 -15.07 5.07 15.85
CA SER A 533 -14.15 4.06 15.33
C SER A 533 -12.71 4.58 15.29
N LEU A 534 -12.47 5.87 15.03
CA LEU A 534 -11.13 6.45 15.16
C LEU A 534 -10.60 6.40 16.60
N THR A 535 -11.44 6.74 17.59
CA THR A 535 -11.08 6.60 19.01
C THR A 535 -10.77 5.15 19.36
N ARG A 536 -11.57 4.19 18.87
CA ARG A 536 -11.34 2.75 19.08
C ARG A 536 -10.07 2.25 18.39
N LEU A 537 -9.74 2.77 17.20
CA LEU A 537 -8.49 2.43 16.50
C LEU A 537 -7.28 2.87 17.33
N SER A 538 -7.28 4.09 17.86
CA SER A 538 -6.21 4.58 18.73
C SER A 538 -6.11 3.77 20.04
N ALA A 539 -7.24 3.42 20.66
CA ALA A 539 -7.27 2.60 21.88
C ALA A 539 -6.75 1.17 21.61
N LEU A 540 -7.18 0.56 20.51
CA LEU A 540 -6.70 -0.75 20.06
C LEU A 540 -5.20 -0.73 19.79
N PHE A 541 -4.70 0.29 19.08
CA PHE A 541 -3.27 0.44 18.80
C PHE A 541 -2.47 0.61 20.10
N ALA A 542 -2.90 1.46 21.02
CA ALA A 542 -2.22 1.67 22.29
C ALA A 542 -2.16 0.40 23.14
N TRP A 543 -3.22 -0.42 23.15
CA TRP A 543 -3.20 -1.74 23.79
C TRP A 543 -2.28 -2.72 23.06
N LYS A 544 -2.36 -2.81 21.73
CA LYS A 544 -1.54 -3.72 20.92
C LYS A 544 -0.05 -3.41 21.07
N ALA A 545 0.31 -2.12 21.14
CA ALA A 545 1.67 -1.64 21.31
C ALA A 545 2.29 -2.02 22.65
N ARG A 546 1.50 -2.38 23.68
CA ARG A 546 2.03 -2.91 24.95
C ARG A 546 2.92 -4.12 24.73
N SER A 547 2.67 -4.91 23.68
CA SER A 547 3.42 -6.13 23.41
C SER A 547 4.87 -5.87 23.01
N ILE A 548 5.12 -4.77 22.30
CA ILE A 548 6.46 -4.37 21.90
C ILE A 548 7.13 -3.51 22.98
N ILE A 549 6.37 -2.62 23.61
CA ILE A 549 6.87 -1.78 24.72
C ILE A 549 7.32 -2.64 25.89
N GLY A 550 6.53 -3.65 26.25
CA GLY A 550 6.82 -4.53 27.37
C GLY A 550 8.00 -5.47 27.15
N ARG A 551 8.20 -5.97 25.92
CA ARG A 551 9.42 -6.74 25.55
C ARG A 551 10.67 -5.87 25.59
N LEU A 552 10.55 -4.56 25.35
CA LEU A 552 11.60 -3.56 25.50
C LEU A 552 11.65 -2.97 26.92
N GLY A 553 11.39 -3.82 27.93
CA GLY A 553 11.39 -3.46 29.35
C GLY A 553 12.77 -3.16 29.91
N GLY A 554 12.86 -2.98 31.23
CA GLY A 554 14.12 -2.75 31.93
C GLY A 554 14.82 -4.02 32.41
N THR A 555 15.56 -3.86 33.50
CA THR A 555 16.34 -4.92 34.15
C THR A 555 15.70 -5.43 35.44
N GLY A 556 14.52 -4.93 35.83
CA GLY A 556 13.83 -5.44 37.00
C GLY A 556 13.34 -6.88 36.83
N ASP A 557 13.20 -7.63 37.93
CA ASP A 557 12.75 -9.03 37.93
C ASP A 557 11.35 -9.22 37.29
N ASN A 558 10.48 -8.22 37.42
CA ASN A 558 9.13 -8.19 36.81
C ASN A 558 9.10 -7.64 35.38
N GLU A 559 10.25 -7.29 34.79
CA GLU A 559 10.36 -6.73 33.44
C GLU A 559 10.96 -7.74 32.45
N TYR A 560 10.61 -7.60 31.17
CA TYR A 560 11.28 -8.34 30.10
C TYR A 560 12.58 -7.63 29.75
N LEU A 561 13.70 -8.37 29.68
CA LEU A 561 15.00 -7.77 29.38
C LEU A 561 15.05 -7.31 27.91
N TYR A 562 15.19 -5.99 27.69
CA TYR A 562 15.17 -5.43 26.34
C TYR A 562 16.25 -6.04 25.42
N CYS A 563 17.41 -6.43 25.93
CA CYS A 563 18.50 -7.00 25.13
C CYS A 563 18.09 -8.25 24.33
N ASP A 564 17.03 -8.94 24.76
CA ASP A 564 16.53 -10.19 24.16
C ASP A 564 15.11 -10.04 23.61
N ALA A 565 14.66 -8.80 23.34
CA ALA A 565 13.29 -8.53 22.92
C ALA A 565 12.91 -9.22 21.60
N ALA A 566 13.88 -9.37 20.68
CA ALA A 566 13.65 -9.82 19.30
C ALA A 566 13.65 -11.34 19.09
N VAL A 567 13.22 -12.14 20.07
CA VAL A 567 13.15 -13.61 19.90
C VAL A 567 12.16 -14.04 18.81
N TYR A 568 12.40 -15.23 18.21
CA TYR A 568 11.48 -15.81 17.22
C TYR A 568 10.07 -16.03 17.82
N THR A 569 10.02 -16.76 18.93
CA THR A 569 8.78 -17.07 19.66
C THR A 569 8.83 -16.52 21.08
N VAL A 570 7.72 -15.98 21.55
CA VAL A 570 7.52 -15.46 22.90
C VAL A 570 6.38 -16.21 23.58
N ALA A 571 6.50 -16.44 24.89
CA ALA A 571 5.42 -17.00 25.69
C ALA A 571 4.30 -15.97 25.88
N VAL A 572 3.08 -16.30 25.46
CA VAL A 572 1.91 -15.39 25.55
C VAL A 572 0.88 -15.83 26.58
N ALA A 573 0.89 -17.11 26.98
CA ALA A 573 0.08 -17.62 28.08
C ALA A 573 0.77 -18.79 28.83
N PRO A 574 0.49 -19.00 30.13
CA PRO A 574 1.03 -20.09 30.96
C PRO A 574 0.22 -21.39 30.84
N ALA A 575 -0.29 -21.69 29.64
CA ALA A 575 -1.03 -22.92 29.35
C ALA A 575 -0.93 -23.24 27.85
N ASN A 576 -1.17 -24.49 27.45
CA ASN A 576 -1.21 -24.86 26.03
C ASN A 576 -2.36 -24.20 25.25
N LYS A 577 -3.40 -23.74 25.96
CA LYS A 577 -4.55 -23.02 25.43
C LYS A 577 -4.87 -21.84 26.33
N ALA A 578 -5.27 -20.72 25.74
CA ALA A 578 -5.79 -19.56 26.45
C ALA A 578 -6.98 -18.99 25.68
N ASP A 579 -7.95 -18.47 26.41
CA ASP A 579 -9.14 -17.86 25.82
C ASP A 579 -8.90 -16.37 25.54
N PHE A 580 -8.50 -16.07 24.30
CA PHE A 580 -8.31 -14.71 23.80
C PHE A 580 -9.61 -13.98 23.45
N TYR A 581 -10.74 -14.70 23.27
CA TYR A 581 -11.98 -14.14 22.74
C TYR A 581 -12.90 -13.60 23.84
N ASP A 582 -13.05 -14.34 24.94
CA ASP A 582 -13.73 -13.84 26.14
C ASP A 582 -12.75 -13.28 27.18
N GLY A 583 -11.45 -13.44 26.93
CA GLY A 583 -10.39 -12.79 27.70
C GLY A 583 -10.08 -13.46 29.04
N THR A 584 -10.67 -14.64 29.29
CA THR A 584 -10.56 -15.36 30.57
C THR A 584 -9.17 -15.98 30.80
N GLY A 585 -8.33 -16.07 29.76
CA GLY A 585 -6.93 -16.47 29.88
C GLY A 585 -6.72 -17.99 29.98
N PRO A 586 -5.70 -18.46 30.73
CA PRO A 586 -4.86 -17.70 31.68
C PRO A 586 -3.83 -16.79 31.00
N TRP A 587 -3.36 -15.77 31.72
CA TRP A 587 -2.34 -14.81 31.27
C TRP A 587 -1.17 -14.75 32.26
N TYR A 588 0.02 -14.41 31.78
CA TYR A 588 1.16 -14.12 32.66
C TYR A 588 0.87 -12.87 33.51
N ALA A 589 1.34 -12.84 34.76
CA ALA A 589 1.10 -11.70 35.67
C ALA A 589 2.04 -10.52 35.40
N SER A 590 3.26 -10.81 34.93
CA SER A 590 4.30 -9.81 34.65
C SER A 590 5.04 -10.07 33.34
N TRP A 591 5.75 -9.06 32.85
CA TRP A 591 6.70 -9.21 31.74
C TRP A 591 7.92 -10.04 32.11
N GLY A 592 8.29 -10.06 33.39
CA GLY A 592 9.30 -10.96 33.94
C GLY A 592 8.90 -12.43 33.85
N ASP A 593 7.62 -12.76 34.07
CA ASP A 593 7.11 -14.12 33.88
C ASP A 593 7.10 -14.52 32.39
N VAL A 594 6.74 -13.57 31.51
CA VAL A 594 6.85 -13.77 30.06
C VAL A 594 8.30 -14.05 29.66
N TYR A 595 9.27 -13.28 30.19
CA TYR A 595 10.69 -13.51 29.96
C TYR A 595 11.13 -14.87 30.49
N ALA A 596 10.78 -15.22 31.73
CA ALA A 596 11.13 -16.52 32.32
C ALA A 596 10.59 -17.70 31.53
N ALA A 597 9.34 -17.64 31.08
CA ALA A 597 8.75 -18.68 30.25
C ALA A 597 9.37 -18.74 28.85
N THR A 598 9.86 -17.62 28.32
CA THR A 598 10.45 -17.54 26.98
C THR A 598 11.92 -17.98 26.98
N ALA A 599 12.73 -17.43 27.88
CA ALA A 599 14.18 -17.65 27.96
C ALA A 599 14.56 -18.84 28.86
N GLY A 600 13.64 -19.34 29.69
CA GLY A 600 13.90 -20.40 30.67
C GLY A 600 14.59 -19.90 31.95
N VAL A 601 14.81 -18.60 32.09
CA VAL A 601 15.49 -17.96 33.24
C VAL A 601 14.85 -16.62 33.57
N ARG A 602 14.90 -16.18 34.83
CA ARG A 602 14.46 -14.84 35.24
C ARG A 602 15.36 -13.75 34.65
N ASN A 603 14.85 -12.52 34.60
CA ASN A 603 15.61 -11.37 34.13
C ASN A 603 16.89 -11.24 35.00
N PRO A 604 18.10 -11.29 34.40
CA PRO A 604 19.34 -11.34 35.16
C PRO A 604 19.72 -10.02 35.85
N GLY A 605 18.93 -8.95 35.71
CA GLY A 605 19.23 -7.68 36.36
C GLY A 605 20.22 -6.78 35.62
N VAL A 606 20.75 -7.23 34.49
CA VAL A 606 21.86 -6.58 33.79
C VAL A 606 21.51 -6.33 32.33
N GLY A 607 21.54 -5.05 31.93
CA GLY A 607 21.39 -4.60 30.54
C GLY A 607 22.68 -4.78 29.73
N GLY A 608 22.64 -4.46 28.44
CA GLY A 608 23.78 -4.69 27.56
C GLY A 608 23.49 -4.50 26.07
N PRO A 609 24.35 -5.05 25.19
CA PRO A 609 24.12 -5.03 23.76
C PRO A 609 22.85 -5.81 23.39
N LEU A 610 22.26 -5.49 22.24
CA LEU A 610 21.17 -6.27 21.64
C LEU A 610 21.70 -7.64 21.20
N ARG A 611 20.93 -8.72 21.44
CA ARG A 611 21.36 -10.10 21.24
C ARG A 611 20.38 -10.92 20.41
N GLY A 612 20.88 -12.06 19.93
CA GLY A 612 20.11 -13.10 19.26
C GLY A 612 19.53 -12.67 17.91
N ALA A 613 18.58 -13.47 17.41
CA ALA A 613 17.68 -13.07 16.33
C ALA A 613 18.31 -12.68 15.00
N TYR A 614 19.53 -13.16 14.70
CA TYR A 614 20.31 -12.75 13.52
C TYR A 614 20.82 -11.29 13.55
N PHE A 615 20.86 -10.64 14.71
CA PHE A 615 21.49 -9.32 14.84
C PHE A 615 22.96 -9.35 14.36
N PRO A 616 23.47 -8.33 13.63
CA PRO A 616 22.86 -7.05 13.28
C PRO A 616 22.15 -7.02 11.91
N ASP A 617 21.74 -8.16 11.34
CA ASP A 617 21.11 -8.21 10.02
C ASP A 617 19.87 -7.27 9.96
N PRO A 618 19.76 -6.36 8.98
CA PRO A 618 18.62 -5.45 8.83
C PRO A 618 17.25 -6.13 8.70
N THR A 619 17.24 -7.38 8.24
CA THR A 619 16.07 -8.22 7.99
C THR A 619 15.73 -9.16 9.15
N SER A 620 16.55 -9.12 10.21
CA SER A 620 16.33 -9.83 11.48
C SER A 620 15.00 -9.48 12.15
N TYR A 621 14.68 -10.21 13.23
CA TYR A 621 13.53 -9.85 14.07
C TYR A 621 13.69 -8.48 14.74
N TRP A 622 14.94 -8.00 14.95
CA TRP A 622 15.21 -6.60 15.33
C TRP A 622 14.76 -5.60 14.25
N GLY A 623 14.95 -5.95 12.98
CA GLY A 623 14.32 -5.23 11.87
C GLY A 623 12.80 -5.30 11.95
N ASN A 624 12.22 -6.49 12.06
CA ASN A 624 10.75 -6.67 12.06
C ASN A 624 10.03 -5.89 13.17
N LEU A 625 10.63 -5.79 14.36
CA LEU A 625 10.05 -5.06 15.49
C LEU A 625 10.19 -3.54 15.38
N GLN A 626 11.15 -3.05 14.58
CA GLN A 626 11.49 -1.63 14.48
C GLN A 626 10.29 -0.75 14.06
N PRO A 627 9.48 -1.08 13.03
CA PRO A 627 8.30 -0.28 12.71
C PRO A 627 7.28 -0.23 13.83
N ALA A 628 7.06 -1.33 14.57
CA ALA A 628 6.07 -1.38 15.64
C ALA A 628 6.41 -0.38 16.76
N ILE A 629 7.64 -0.39 17.25
CA ILE A 629 8.09 0.56 18.28
C ILE A 629 8.17 1.98 17.74
N ALA A 630 8.55 2.17 16.47
CA ALA A 630 8.58 3.50 15.84
C ALA A 630 7.20 4.17 15.85
N TYR A 631 6.15 3.44 15.46
CA TYR A 631 4.78 3.94 15.52
C TYR A 631 4.28 4.13 16.95
N ALA A 632 4.68 3.26 17.89
CA ALA A 632 4.27 3.41 19.28
C ALA A 632 4.82 4.70 19.91
N VAL A 633 6.07 5.06 19.59
CA VAL A 633 6.66 6.35 19.97
C VAL A 633 5.92 7.49 19.29
N GLN A 634 5.74 7.41 17.96
CA GLN A 634 5.15 8.48 17.18
C GLN A 634 3.72 8.84 17.62
N HIS A 635 2.92 7.85 18.00
CA HIS A 635 1.54 8.08 18.48
C HIS A 635 1.47 8.24 20.00
N GLY A 636 2.60 8.48 20.67
CA GLY A 636 2.65 8.84 22.09
C GLY A 636 2.15 7.74 23.03
N VAL A 637 2.31 6.46 22.69
CA VAL A 637 1.87 5.37 23.57
C VAL A 637 2.70 5.39 24.85
N PRO A 638 2.08 5.37 26.05
CA PRO A 638 2.81 5.41 27.32
C PRO A 638 3.91 4.35 27.42
N GLY A 639 5.11 4.78 27.80
CA GLY A 639 6.29 3.90 27.93
C GLY A 639 7.04 3.63 26.61
N ALA A 640 6.47 3.95 25.43
CA ALA A 640 7.12 3.69 24.15
C ALA A 640 8.43 4.46 23.98
N GLN A 641 8.48 5.74 24.37
CA GLN A 641 9.71 6.53 24.29
C GLN A 641 10.84 5.92 25.14
N ALA A 642 10.53 5.46 26.36
CA ALA A 642 11.52 4.82 27.24
C ALA A 642 11.98 3.47 26.69
N ALA A 643 11.06 2.64 26.20
CA ALA A 643 11.36 1.37 25.55
C ALA A 643 12.25 1.55 24.31
N TYR A 644 11.92 2.51 23.44
CA TYR A 644 12.71 2.85 22.28
C TYR A 644 14.10 3.36 22.66
N ALA A 645 14.19 4.23 23.67
CA ALA A 645 15.46 4.75 24.17
C ALA A 645 16.40 3.65 24.72
N ARG A 646 15.87 2.61 25.38
CA ARG A 646 16.68 1.45 25.80
C ARG A 646 17.26 0.71 24.61
N MET A 647 16.45 0.44 23.59
CA MET A 647 16.89 -0.23 22.38
C MET A 647 17.94 0.60 21.62
N THR A 648 17.66 1.88 21.36
CA THR A 648 18.58 2.73 20.61
C THR A 648 19.81 3.16 21.40
N GLY A 649 19.73 3.10 22.73
CA GLY A 649 20.85 3.36 23.64
C GLY A 649 21.80 2.18 23.81
N ALA A 650 21.46 0.99 23.30
CA ALA A 650 22.36 -0.16 23.31
C ALA A 650 23.63 0.14 22.50
N SER A 651 24.79 -0.27 23.02
CA SER A 651 26.11 0.08 22.45
C SER A 651 26.31 -0.39 21.00
N ASN A 652 25.60 -1.43 20.57
CA ASN A 652 25.67 -2.00 19.23
C ASN A 652 24.53 -1.54 18.29
N TRP A 653 23.60 -0.67 18.72
CA TRP A 653 22.46 -0.21 17.92
C TRP A 653 22.86 0.30 16.52
N ASN A 654 23.96 1.03 16.42
CA ASN A 654 24.41 1.60 15.15
C ASN A 654 24.81 0.54 14.10
N GLN A 655 25.03 -0.72 14.49
CA GLN A 655 25.31 -1.82 13.56
C GLN A 655 24.10 -2.16 12.68
N ILE A 656 22.88 -2.20 13.23
CA ILE A 656 21.68 -2.46 12.42
C ILE A 656 21.26 -1.22 11.63
N VAL A 657 21.45 -0.01 12.19
CA VAL A 657 21.15 1.26 11.51
C VAL A 657 21.94 1.40 10.22
N SER A 658 23.24 1.09 10.23
CA SER A 658 24.07 1.15 9.03
C SER A 658 23.64 0.14 7.98
N GLY A 659 23.20 -1.05 8.40
CA GLY A 659 22.70 -2.08 7.49
C GLY A 659 21.41 -1.69 6.75
N TRP A 660 20.54 -0.86 7.34
CA TRP A 660 19.35 -0.35 6.63
C TRP A 660 19.67 0.55 5.44
N ASN A 661 20.90 1.09 5.32
CA ASN A 661 21.32 1.78 4.10
C ASN A 661 21.57 0.81 2.93
N SER A 662 21.54 -0.51 3.17
CA SER A 662 21.61 -1.54 2.13
C SER A 662 20.29 -2.30 1.97
N GLN A 663 19.58 -2.58 3.06
CA GLN A 663 18.29 -3.30 3.07
C GLN A 663 17.25 -2.48 3.86
N PRO A 664 16.58 -1.51 3.25
CA PRO A 664 15.92 -0.41 3.96
C PRO A 664 14.51 -0.73 4.50
N VAL A 665 13.93 -1.89 4.14
CA VAL A 665 12.50 -2.22 4.34
C VAL A 665 12.02 -2.06 5.79
N TRP A 666 12.88 -2.32 6.76
CA TRP A 666 12.53 -2.27 8.18
C TRP A 666 12.99 -0.98 8.89
N GLY A 667 13.72 -0.10 8.20
CA GLY A 667 14.36 1.09 8.76
C GLY A 667 13.41 2.25 9.11
N VAL A 668 12.20 1.97 9.57
CA VAL A 668 11.22 3.00 9.96
C VAL A 668 11.66 3.67 11.26
N ALA A 669 11.56 4.99 11.35
CA ALA A 669 11.86 5.77 12.54
C ALA A 669 10.63 6.55 13.01
N PRO A 670 10.47 6.80 14.33
CA PRO A 670 9.52 7.80 14.79
C PRO A 670 9.81 9.13 14.09
N ARG A 671 8.76 9.87 13.75
CA ARG A 671 8.92 11.26 13.29
C ARG A 671 9.31 12.13 14.49
N ALA A 672 10.21 13.09 14.27
CA ALA A 672 10.41 14.20 15.18
C ALA A 672 9.40 15.27 14.76
N ASP A 673 8.22 15.27 15.39
CA ASP A 673 7.22 16.32 15.21
C ASP A 673 7.51 17.56 16.06
#